data_AF-A0ABD5R8M9-F1
#
_entry.id   AF-A0ABD5R8M9-F1
#
_cell.length_a   1.000
_cell.length_b   1.000
_cell.length_c   1.000
_cell.angle_alpha   90.00
_cell.angle_beta   90.00
_cell.angle_gamma   90.00
#
_symmetry.space_group_name_H-M   'P 1'
#
loop_
_entity.id
_entity.type
_entity.pdbx_description
1 polymer ?
#
loop_
_entity_poly.entity_id
_entity_poly.type
_entity_poly.pdbx_seq_one_letter_code
_entity_poly.pdbx_strand_id
1 'polypeptide(L)'
;MGVPYRGYLTMSDQPIELTRRKALAALGTVGVASAGAGLGTTAFFSDREDFEGNSLTAGSLDLKVDFEEHYADWINNRGGDGSTEADLEVEMGVPQDEADIYLPPGPNADDLAEPISLRFPNNTVAEFKDATSIDAYPDTNDDGIQDFPEGFDICEEDADTPDLLDSDLRTEQYRGEPVVALDDVKPGDFGEVTLSFHLCNNPGFVWFYCNNFSEAENGFTEPELDDPDEDGPGGEPELAEQIEVRAWYDDGDNIYEPGAQAIDVYHLIDTSGTMEENLVEEGTEFEKDDAAIQVGEATNAYLDGLGTTVEQTVAVMAEAGASELLADSTDTDDVDTALGNTAGAGGGTLGAEDFVEGLENALADLVTDDTDDENDDNVIVVYTNGDSRPSDATERANVQAAADNLKNAGVEIKIVAFGNLSPAQQQFHTDISDEVIQVQSGTDQGAVDTSIADAIDEIENNFEVIEGGEQEFFRGTLEDFCNQYEFDPENGSLGFPLDGDVPAPEGGGSADARNCYSASTPHYIGFDWWLPLDHANEIQTDSVQFDLGFYTEQCRHNNGSGQGGGVGDPEIPSRTGTGFGKLSESENQNNGYGDDGEDFDTPNAITSRARNGNGGWEVGIGSGDTPSEDTTDASWSFPLSNVPWSLSYDSSDGTTEFNVGATTVSRTTAASAFDGRLLVQTKADEATVNAENVSLSVDGNSQTINGPTSVQATNDDDGGGRAFNYLVLDTALDGSESFELSGELSVSRQGDFPGGDEGWAVDVSAE
;
A
#
# COMPACT_ATOMS: atom_id res chain seq x y z
N MET A 1 53.55 -10.07 81.03
CA MET A 1 52.78 -9.72 82.25
C MET A 1 51.55 -8.93 81.78
N GLY A 2 50.32 -9.19 82.27
CA GLY A 2 49.09 -8.43 81.94
C GLY A 2 48.62 -8.57 80.47
N VAL A 3 47.46 -9.12 80.06
CA VAL A 3 46.18 -9.55 80.69
C VAL A 3 45.27 -8.39 81.12
N PRO A 4 43.93 -8.39 80.82
CA PRO A 4 43.09 -9.16 79.85
C PRO A 4 42.61 -8.21 78.69
N TYR A 5 41.43 -8.18 78.03
CA TYR A 5 40.11 -8.89 77.94
C TYR A 5 39.41 -8.39 76.61
N ARG A 6 38.17 -8.65 76.10
CA ARG A 6 36.95 -9.53 76.28
C ARG A 6 36.05 -9.33 75.02
N GLY A 7 35.10 -10.17 74.56
CA GLY A 7 34.80 -11.59 74.81
C GLY A 7 33.29 -11.97 74.96
N TYR A 8 32.74 -12.76 74.01
CA TYR A 8 31.45 -13.54 74.05
C TYR A 8 30.12 -12.80 73.74
N LEU A 9 29.03 -13.40 73.20
CA LEU A 9 28.44 -14.77 73.36
C LEU A 9 28.00 -15.49 72.03
N THR A 10 27.16 -16.55 72.10
CA THR A 10 27.07 -17.68 71.12
C THR A 10 25.68 -18.09 70.60
N MET A 11 25.66 -18.82 69.45
CA MET A 11 24.62 -19.70 68.80
C MET A 11 24.21 -19.23 67.38
N SER A 12 23.84 -20.07 66.40
CA SER A 12 23.93 -21.56 66.26
C SER A 12 23.78 -22.05 64.78
N ASP A 13 24.07 -23.34 64.58
CA ASP A 13 23.87 -24.28 63.44
C ASP A 13 22.46 -24.32 62.77
N GLN A 14 22.13 -24.90 61.57
CA GLN A 14 22.73 -25.58 60.36
C GLN A 14 21.54 -25.97 59.38
N PRO A 15 21.65 -26.64 58.18
CA PRO A 15 22.72 -26.80 57.16
C PRO A 15 22.30 -26.64 55.64
N ILE A 16 23.30 -26.49 54.72
CA ILE A 16 23.35 -26.98 53.29
C ILE A 16 22.43 -26.28 52.24
N GLU A 17 22.80 -26.01 50.96
CA GLU A 17 23.97 -26.40 50.10
C GLU A 17 24.50 -25.27 49.14
N LEU A 18 25.62 -25.56 48.43
CA LEU A 18 26.27 -24.84 47.30
C LEU A 18 27.19 -23.64 47.69
N THR A 19 28.06 -23.06 46.82
CA THR A 19 28.27 -23.21 45.35
C THR A 19 29.78 -23.16 44.94
N ARG A 20 30.08 -23.45 43.66
CA ARG A 20 31.36 -23.72 42.95
C ARG A 20 32.55 -22.71 43.03
N ARG A 21 32.71 -21.85 44.05
CA ARG A 21 34.01 -21.15 44.23
C ARG A 21 35.11 -22.17 44.58
N LYS A 22 36.38 -21.87 44.26
CA LYS A 22 37.60 -22.56 44.78
C LYS A 22 37.89 -23.98 44.26
N ALA A 23 37.42 -24.35 43.06
CA ALA A 23 38.00 -25.47 42.30
C ALA A 23 39.40 -25.12 41.67
N LEU A 24 39.99 -23.99 42.08
CA LEU A 24 41.06 -23.27 41.38
C LEU A 24 42.42 -23.52 42.08
N ALA A 25 42.85 -24.79 42.16
CA ALA A 25 43.97 -25.19 43.03
C ALA A 25 44.77 -26.44 42.60
N ALA A 26 44.94 -26.73 41.30
CA ALA A 26 45.87 -27.75 40.82
C ALA A 26 46.35 -27.51 39.38
N LEU A 27 47.60 -27.91 39.09
CA LEU A 27 48.28 -27.88 37.77
C LEU A 27 48.57 -26.45 37.23
N GLY A 28 49.80 -26.09 36.81
CA GLY A 28 51.08 -26.82 36.83
C GLY A 28 52.28 -25.86 36.89
N THR A 29 53.46 -26.37 37.29
CA THR A 29 54.63 -25.56 37.69
C THR A 29 55.87 -25.76 36.83
N VAL A 30 56.80 -24.78 36.90
CA VAL A 30 58.26 -24.79 36.55
C VAL A 30 58.65 -23.97 35.30
N GLY A 31 59.52 -22.97 35.49
CA GLY A 31 60.02 -22.06 34.42
C GLY A 31 61.24 -21.20 34.80
N VAL A 32 62.16 -21.74 35.63
CA VAL A 32 63.49 -21.25 36.06
C VAL A 32 63.97 -19.83 35.64
N ALA A 33 64.31 -18.99 36.63
CA ALA A 33 64.87 -17.65 36.45
C ALA A 33 66.36 -17.61 36.02
N SER A 34 66.76 -16.55 35.29
CA SER A 34 68.15 -16.16 35.07
C SER A 34 68.32 -14.63 35.17
N ALA A 35 69.06 -14.17 36.17
CA ALA A 35 69.39 -12.75 36.34
C ALA A 35 70.78 -12.45 35.75
N GLY A 36 70.86 -11.56 34.76
CA GLY A 36 72.10 -11.11 34.14
C GLY A 36 71.86 -9.87 33.28
N ALA A 37 72.76 -8.88 33.35
CA ALA A 37 72.56 -7.58 32.71
C ALA A 37 72.83 -7.61 31.19
N GLY A 38 71.93 -7.02 30.42
CA GLY A 38 72.06 -6.80 28.98
C GLY A 38 70.95 -5.87 28.45
N LEU A 39 71.26 -5.05 27.45
CA LEU A 39 70.29 -4.13 26.82
C LEU A 39 69.40 -4.90 25.84
N GLY A 40 68.10 -4.59 25.82
CA GLY A 40 67.14 -5.19 24.89
C GLY A 40 65.70 -4.73 25.13
N THR A 41 65.36 -3.54 24.63
CA THR A 41 63.96 -3.08 24.58
C THR A 41 63.25 -3.72 23.38
N THR A 42 62.64 -4.87 23.61
CA THR A 42 61.59 -5.44 22.73
C THR A 42 60.28 -5.47 23.50
N ALA A 43 59.58 -4.34 23.53
CA ALA A 43 58.18 -4.34 23.91
C ALA A 43 57.40 -5.02 22.78
N PHE A 44 56.84 -6.20 23.05
CA PHE A 44 55.83 -6.78 22.19
C PHE A 44 54.49 -6.15 22.60
N PHE A 45 54.23 -4.94 22.08
CA PHE A 45 52.93 -4.29 22.21
C PHE A 45 51.93 -5.02 21.31
N SER A 46 51.40 -6.13 21.81
CA SER A 46 50.14 -6.69 21.38
C SER A 46 49.14 -6.43 22.48
N ASP A 47 48.34 -5.38 22.30
CA ASP A 47 47.08 -5.29 23.05
C ASP A 47 46.04 -6.22 22.39
N ARG A 48 44.99 -6.53 23.14
CA ARG A 48 43.83 -7.29 22.65
C ARG A 48 42.61 -6.85 23.44
N GLU A 49 41.86 -5.92 22.86
CA GLU A 49 40.51 -5.65 23.29
C GLU A 49 39.62 -6.81 22.83
N ASP A 50 39.00 -7.50 23.80
CA ASP A 50 37.96 -8.50 23.57
C ASP A 50 36.63 -7.90 24.00
N PHE A 51 35.75 -7.64 23.04
CA PHE A 51 34.37 -7.22 23.30
C PHE A 51 33.53 -8.43 23.77
N GLU A 52 33.71 -8.82 25.03
CA GLU A 52 32.92 -9.89 25.67
C GLU A 52 31.55 -9.35 26.12
N GLY A 53 30.47 -9.86 25.51
CA GLY A 53 29.10 -9.46 25.83
C GLY A 53 28.26 -9.02 24.62
N ASN A 54 28.85 -8.94 23.42
CA ASN A 54 28.14 -8.59 22.20
C ASN A 54 26.99 -9.58 21.91
N SER A 55 25.75 -9.11 22.05
CA SER A 55 24.57 -9.72 21.46
C SER A 55 24.27 -9.03 20.12
N LEU A 56 23.96 -9.84 19.11
CA LEU A 56 23.20 -9.39 17.95
C LEU A 56 21.80 -9.96 18.14
N THR A 57 20.83 -9.08 18.36
CA THR A 57 19.40 -9.39 18.29
C THR A 57 18.97 -9.07 16.86
N ALA A 58 18.13 -9.91 16.24
CA ALA A 58 17.44 -9.52 15.01
C ALA A 58 16.30 -8.58 15.38
N GLY A 59 15.95 -7.64 14.50
CA GLY A 59 14.70 -6.89 14.67
C GLY A 59 13.50 -7.83 14.51
N SER A 60 12.44 -7.55 15.26
CA SER A 60 11.09 -8.04 14.97
C SER A 60 10.54 -7.29 13.75
N LEU A 61 9.66 -7.97 13.01
CA LEU A 61 8.51 -7.31 12.43
C LEU A 61 7.38 -7.57 13.42
N ASP A 62 6.63 -6.54 13.77
CA ASP A 62 5.49 -6.61 14.67
C ASP A 62 4.46 -5.64 14.12
N LEU A 63 3.21 -6.09 14.03
CA LEU A 63 2.10 -5.37 13.40
C LEU A 63 0.98 -5.31 14.43
N LYS A 64 0.63 -4.10 14.86
CA LYS A 64 -0.56 -3.88 15.69
C LYS A 64 -1.69 -3.34 14.84
N VAL A 65 -2.91 -3.51 15.34
CA VAL A 65 -4.13 -2.98 14.73
C VAL A 65 -4.94 -2.30 15.82
N ASP A 66 -5.56 -1.18 15.48
CA ASP A 66 -6.63 -0.56 16.25
C ASP A 66 -7.77 -0.13 15.30
N PHE A 67 -8.92 0.29 15.85
CA PHE A 67 -10.13 0.51 15.04
C PHE A 67 -11.19 1.38 15.73
N GLU A 68 -12.10 1.91 14.91
CA GLU A 68 -13.45 2.37 15.28
C GLU A 68 -14.49 1.73 14.35
N GLU A 69 -15.71 1.47 14.85
CA GLU A 69 -16.85 0.94 14.09
C GLU A 69 -18.09 1.84 14.24
N HIS A 70 -18.68 2.23 13.10
CA HIS A 70 -19.94 2.95 13.02
C HIS A 70 -21.07 2.08 12.42
N TYR A 71 -22.29 2.14 12.95
CA TYR A 71 -23.45 1.38 12.45
C TYR A 71 -24.78 2.16 12.54
N ALA A 72 -25.58 2.13 11.46
CA ALA A 72 -26.85 2.82 11.33
C ALA A 72 -28.06 1.89 11.12
N ASP A 73 -28.87 1.63 12.16
CA ASP A 73 -30.06 0.75 12.16
C ASP A 73 -31.33 1.35 11.50
N TRP A 74 -31.13 2.27 10.56
CA TRP A 74 -31.96 3.44 10.23
C TRP A 74 -33.48 3.23 10.14
N ILE A 75 -33.95 2.03 9.77
CA ILE A 75 -35.38 1.67 9.76
C ILE A 75 -36.09 1.95 11.11
N ASN A 76 -35.41 1.85 12.25
CA ASN A 76 -36.03 2.12 13.55
C ASN A 76 -36.31 3.61 13.82
N ASN A 77 -35.52 4.55 13.27
CA ASN A 77 -35.67 5.98 13.56
C ASN A 77 -36.96 6.58 12.94
N ARG A 78 -37.53 5.98 11.87
CA ARG A 78 -38.88 6.31 11.37
C ARG A 78 -40.01 6.10 12.40
N GLY A 79 -39.74 5.42 13.53
CA GLY A 79 -40.73 5.05 14.55
C GLY A 79 -40.98 6.07 15.66
N GLY A 80 -39.97 6.88 16.02
CA GLY A 80 -40.06 7.86 17.13
C GLY A 80 -40.27 7.25 18.52
N ASP A 81 -39.58 6.16 18.84
CA ASP A 81 -39.60 5.53 20.19
C ASP A 81 -38.58 6.14 21.17
N GLY A 82 -37.54 6.81 20.66
CA GLY A 82 -36.58 7.56 21.47
C GLY A 82 -35.50 6.70 22.14
N SER A 83 -34.91 5.77 21.37
CA SER A 83 -33.45 5.57 21.39
C SER A 83 -32.73 6.90 21.12
N THR A 84 -31.46 6.99 21.49
CA THR A 84 -30.90 8.23 22.07
C THR A 84 -29.98 9.03 21.16
N GLU A 85 -29.80 8.58 19.94
CA GLU A 85 -28.99 9.25 18.94
C GLU A 85 -29.65 10.60 18.62
N ALA A 86 -28.84 11.61 18.29
CA ALA A 86 -29.17 13.00 18.58
C ALA A 86 -30.42 13.55 17.84
N ASP A 87 -30.81 14.81 18.14
CA ASP A 87 -31.89 15.55 17.43
C ASP A 87 -31.46 15.91 15.97
N LEU A 88 -30.76 15.02 15.25
CA LEU A 88 -30.25 15.18 13.89
C LEU A 88 -31.38 15.29 12.85
N GLU A 89 -31.28 16.23 11.92
CA GLU A 89 -32.20 16.39 10.79
C GLU A 89 -31.55 15.89 9.50
N VAL A 90 -31.71 14.59 9.20
CA VAL A 90 -31.19 13.93 7.99
C VAL A 90 -32.26 13.85 6.89
N GLU A 91 -31.93 14.27 5.66
CA GLU A 91 -32.72 14.06 4.45
C GLU A 91 -32.18 12.85 3.67
N MET A 92 -33.05 11.91 3.25
CA MET A 92 -32.64 10.74 2.45
C MET A 92 -33.24 10.74 1.03
N GLY A 93 -32.55 10.08 0.10
CA GLY A 93 -32.99 9.93 -1.29
C GLY A 93 -32.84 11.21 -2.09
N VAL A 94 -31.83 12.00 -1.71
CA VAL A 94 -31.37 13.19 -2.43
C VAL A 94 -30.61 12.80 -3.70
N PRO A 95 -30.52 13.69 -4.71
CA PRO A 95 -29.58 13.53 -5.82
C PRO A 95 -28.14 13.33 -5.32
N GLN A 96 -27.30 12.61 -6.06
CA GLN A 96 -25.88 12.47 -5.74
C GLN A 96 -25.16 13.83 -5.69
N ASP A 97 -25.58 14.81 -6.50
CA ASP A 97 -25.06 16.19 -6.49
C ASP A 97 -25.70 17.09 -5.40
N GLU A 98 -26.46 16.50 -4.48
CA GLU A 98 -26.98 17.12 -3.25
C GLU A 98 -26.81 16.18 -2.03
N ALA A 99 -25.93 15.16 -2.10
CA ALA A 99 -25.71 14.16 -1.06
C ALA A 99 -24.37 14.38 -0.35
N ASP A 100 -24.39 14.27 0.97
CA ASP A 100 -23.22 14.47 1.83
C ASP A 100 -22.59 13.09 2.18
N ILE A 101 -23.40 12.01 2.26
CA ILE A 101 -22.93 10.61 2.16
C ILE A 101 -23.66 9.93 1.00
N TYR A 102 -22.93 9.17 0.17
CA TYR A 102 -23.47 8.47 -0.99
C TYR A 102 -22.92 7.03 -1.14
N LEU A 103 -23.78 6.05 -0.83
CA LEU A 103 -23.50 4.61 -0.96
C LEU A 103 -24.31 4.04 -2.16
N PRO A 104 -23.70 3.96 -3.36
CA PRO A 104 -24.35 3.45 -4.57
C PRO A 104 -24.44 1.91 -4.58
N PRO A 105 -25.47 1.31 -5.21
CA PRO A 105 -25.45 -0.12 -5.53
C PRO A 105 -24.21 -0.50 -6.36
N GLY A 106 -23.82 -1.76 -6.30
CA GLY A 106 -22.66 -2.29 -7.00
C GLY A 106 -22.81 -2.29 -8.52
N PRO A 107 -21.70 -2.52 -9.25
CA PRO A 107 -21.69 -2.53 -10.71
C PRO A 107 -22.53 -3.67 -11.32
N ASN A 108 -22.93 -4.66 -10.53
CA ASN A 108 -23.70 -5.84 -10.92
C ASN A 108 -25.10 -5.94 -10.27
N ALA A 109 -25.48 -4.99 -9.41
CA ALA A 109 -26.76 -5.01 -8.69
C ALA A 109 -27.99 -4.95 -9.62
N ASP A 110 -29.18 -5.31 -9.12
CA ASP A 110 -30.41 -5.35 -9.92
C ASP A 110 -30.84 -3.97 -10.44
N ASP A 111 -31.57 -3.94 -11.57
CA ASP A 111 -32.24 -2.76 -12.14
C ASP A 111 -33.17 -2.02 -11.12
N LEU A 112 -33.51 -2.64 -9.98
CA LEU A 112 -34.33 -2.11 -8.90
C LEU A 112 -33.56 -1.55 -7.69
N ALA A 113 -32.29 -1.88 -7.49
CA ALA A 113 -31.54 -1.46 -6.30
C ALA A 113 -31.40 0.07 -6.23
N GLU A 114 -31.89 0.70 -5.14
CA GLU A 114 -31.78 2.15 -4.92
C GLU A 114 -30.61 2.48 -3.95
N PRO A 115 -29.82 3.55 -4.22
CA PRO A 115 -28.71 3.97 -3.37
C PRO A 115 -29.17 4.46 -2.00
N ILE A 116 -28.30 4.33 -0.99
CA ILE A 116 -28.41 5.13 0.23
C ILE A 116 -27.74 6.48 -0.07
N SER A 117 -28.53 7.55 -0.11
CA SER A 117 -28.02 8.93 -0.20
C SER A 117 -28.56 9.76 0.96
N LEU A 118 -27.65 10.33 1.75
CA LEU A 118 -27.93 11.10 2.95
C LEU A 118 -27.52 12.55 2.77
N ARG A 119 -28.14 13.42 3.56
CA ARG A 119 -27.87 14.85 3.57
C ARG A 119 -28.22 15.47 4.92
N PHE A 120 -27.39 16.39 5.42
CA PHE A 120 -27.45 16.94 6.78
C PHE A 120 -27.76 18.46 6.76
N PRO A 121 -29.00 18.90 6.45
CA PRO A 121 -29.37 20.33 6.34
C PRO A 121 -29.12 21.25 7.55
N ASN A 122 -28.89 20.73 8.76
CA ASN A 122 -28.64 21.51 9.97
C ASN A 122 -27.66 20.80 10.94
N ASN A 123 -26.90 19.82 10.44
CA ASN A 123 -25.97 18.95 11.17
C ASN A 123 -24.78 18.67 10.26
N THR A 124 -23.75 18.01 10.77
CA THR A 124 -22.50 17.75 10.03
C THR A 124 -22.26 16.25 9.86
N VAL A 125 -21.26 15.85 9.06
CA VAL A 125 -20.94 14.43 8.88
C VAL A 125 -20.28 13.87 10.14
N ALA A 126 -19.41 14.64 10.80
CA ALA A 126 -18.87 14.32 12.12
C ALA A 126 -19.98 14.20 13.19
N GLU A 127 -20.95 15.13 13.25
CA GLU A 127 -22.13 14.99 14.15
C GLU A 127 -22.99 13.74 13.86
N PHE A 128 -22.87 13.13 12.68
CA PHE A 128 -23.51 11.86 12.32
C PHE A 128 -22.63 10.64 12.67
N LYS A 129 -21.31 10.74 12.50
CA LYS A 129 -20.32 9.73 12.93
C LYS A 129 -20.34 9.53 14.44
N ASP A 130 -20.25 10.61 15.23
CA ASP A 130 -20.46 10.66 16.68
C ASP A 130 -21.72 9.90 17.11
N ALA A 131 -22.78 10.01 16.32
CA ALA A 131 -24.11 9.47 16.61
C ALA A 131 -24.39 8.10 15.94
N THR A 132 -23.37 7.49 15.33
CA THR A 132 -23.42 6.12 14.81
C THR A 132 -22.23 5.24 15.23
N SER A 133 -21.20 5.82 15.85
CA SER A 133 -20.11 5.09 16.52
C SER A 133 -20.66 4.13 17.58
N ILE A 134 -20.13 2.90 17.63
CA ILE A 134 -20.60 1.86 18.56
C ILE A 134 -19.50 1.13 19.33
N ASP A 135 -18.31 0.97 18.75
CA ASP A 135 -17.21 0.24 19.37
C ASP A 135 -15.86 0.71 18.81
N ALA A 136 -14.94 1.04 19.71
CA ALA A 136 -13.57 1.35 19.34
C ALA A 136 -12.56 0.67 20.27
N TYR A 137 -11.34 0.58 19.76
CA TYR A 137 -10.15 0.32 20.54
C TYR A 137 -9.05 1.27 20.05
N PRO A 138 -8.32 1.99 20.93
CA PRO A 138 -8.65 2.18 22.34
C PRO A 138 -9.86 3.10 22.55
N ASP A 139 -10.68 2.78 23.54
CA ASP A 139 -11.73 3.61 24.14
C ASP A 139 -11.50 3.60 25.66
N THR A 140 -11.28 4.78 26.25
CA THR A 140 -11.04 4.94 27.70
C THR A 140 -12.21 5.59 28.45
N ASN A 141 -13.19 6.10 27.71
CA ASN A 141 -14.28 6.92 28.25
C ASN A 141 -15.66 6.21 28.24
N ASP A 142 -15.80 5.14 27.44
CA ASP A 142 -16.98 4.27 27.25
C ASP A 142 -18.12 4.97 26.46
N ASP A 143 -17.77 5.67 25.36
CA ASP A 143 -18.73 6.25 24.41
C ASP A 143 -18.68 5.68 22.98
N GLY A 144 -17.71 4.82 22.65
CA GLY A 144 -17.61 4.14 21.36
C GLY A 144 -16.61 4.74 20.38
N ILE A 145 -16.21 6.00 20.58
CA ILE A 145 -15.26 6.73 19.75
C ILE A 145 -13.82 6.42 20.20
N GLN A 146 -12.86 6.39 19.27
CA GLN A 146 -11.47 6.10 19.58
C GLN A 146 -10.83 7.22 20.44
N ASP A 147 -10.36 6.89 21.65
CA ASP A 147 -9.63 7.82 22.52
C ASP A 147 -8.34 7.21 23.11
N PHE A 148 -7.21 7.87 22.84
CA PHE A 148 -5.89 7.39 23.23
C PHE A 148 -5.47 7.91 24.63
N PRO A 149 -5.14 7.03 25.59
CA PRO A 149 -4.73 7.47 26.94
C PRO A 149 -3.36 8.16 26.99
N GLU A 150 -3.14 9.06 27.97
CA GLU A 150 -1.89 9.83 28.16
C GLU A 150 -0.63 8.93 28.13
N GLY A 151 0.12 8.97 27.03
CA GLY A 151 1.34 8.19 26.82
C GLY A 151 1.10 6.72 26.45
N PHE A 152 -0.02 6.44 25.76
CA PHE A 152 -0.22 5.20 25.00
C PHE A 152 0.84 5.07 23.91
N ASP A 153 1.31 3.84 23.70
CA ASP A 153 2.13 3.42 22.58
C ASP A 153 1.61 2.04 22.21
N ILE A 154 0.90 1.93 21.08
CA ILE A 154 0.29 0.66 20.67
C ILE A 154 1.34 -0.46 20.53
N CYS A 155 2.60 -0.09 20.26
CA CYS A 155 3.73 -1.01 20.14
C CYS A 155 4.34 -1.46 21.48
N GLU A 156 3.93 -0.90 22.63
CA GLU A 156 4.15 -1.51 23.96
C GLU A 156 2.94 -2.31 24.47
N GLU A 157 1.77 -2.23 23.83
CA GLU A 157 0.54 -2.94 24.23
C GLU A 157 0.36 -4.32 23.55
N ASP A 158 -0.44 -5.19 24.17
CA ASP A 158 -0.83 -6.51 23.63
C ASP A 158 -1.93 -6.38 22.53
N ALA A 159 -1.80 -5.40 21.63
CA ALA A 159 -2.73 -5.07 20.52
C ALA A 159 -2.63 -6.05 19.32
N ASP A 160 -2.38 -7.33 19.62
CA ASP A 160 -2.42 -8.44 18.66
C ASP A 160 -3.75 -9.21 18.83
N THR A 161 -4.37 -9.65 17.74
CA THR A 161 -5.53 -10.55 17.85
C THR A 161 -5.06 -11.94 18.35
N PRO A 162 -5.79 -12.58 19.30
CA PRO A 162 -7.12 -12.23 19.79
C PRO A 162 -7.14 -11.46 21.12
N ASP A 163 -5.99 -11.20 21.76
CA ASP A 163 -5.95 -10.62 23.11
C ASP A 163 -6.50 -9.16 23.12
N LEU A 164 -6.40 -8.45 21.99
CA LEU A 164 -7.06 -7.16 21.72
C LEU A 164 -8.61 -7.20 21.89
N LEU A 165 -9.29 -8.24 21.40
CA LEU A 165 -10.76 -8.27 21.39
C LEU A 165 -11.36 -8.39 22.81
N ASP A 166 -10.60 -8.99 23.74
CA ASP A 166 -10.92 -9.15 25.17
C ASP A 166 -10.40 -7.96 26.03
N SER A 167 -9.87 -6.89 25.42
CA SER A 167 -9.10 -5.85 26.11
C SER A 167 -9.90 -5.01 27.12
N ASP A 168 -9.23 -4.57 28.18
CA ASP A 168 -9.80 -3.63 29.16
C ASP A 168 -9.90 -2.18 28.63
N LEU A 169 -9.39 -1.91 27.42
CA LEU A 169 -9.40 -0.62 26.69
C LEU A 169 -10.26 -0.62 25.41
N ARG A 170 -11.15 -1.62 25.21
CA ARG A 170 -12.19 -1.58 24.17
C ARG A 170 -13.53 -1.16 24.80
N THR A 171 -14.49 -0.60 24.09
CA THR A 171 -15.83 -0.21 24.64
C THR A 171 -16.46 -1.36 25.48
N GLU A 172 -17.00 -1.10 26.70
CA GLU A 172 -17.36 -2.17 27.67
C GLU A 172 -18.42 -3.15 27.12
N GLN A 173 -19.23 -2.72 26.15
CA GLN A 173 -20.32 -3.52 25.57
C GLN A 173 -19.84 -4.70 24.70
N TYR A 174 -18.77 -4.52 23.89
CA TYR A 174 -18.39 -5.46 22.82
C TYR A 174 -17.19 -6.36 23.14
N ARG A 175 -16.61 -6.24 24.35
CA ARG A 175 -15.44 -7.02 24.80
C ARG A 175 -15.67 -8.53 24.69
N GLY A 176 -14.85 -9.19 23.88
CA GLY A 176 -14.87 -10.63 23.60
C GLY A 176 -15.79 -11.04 22.44
N GLU A 177 -16.41 -10.08 21.75
CA GLU A 177 -17.17 -10.29 20.50
C GLU A 177 -16.24 -9.98 19.29
N PRO A 178 -16.61 -10.32 18.03
CA PRO A 178 -15.94 -9.80 16.83
C PRO A 178 -15.97 -8.26 16.79
N VAL A 179 -15.37 -7.61 15.79
CA VAL A 179 -15.65 -6.19 15.48
C VAL A 179 -17.10 -6.10 14.98
N VAL A 180 -17.33 -6.23 13.67
CA VAL A 180 -18.69 -6.30 13.10
C VAL A 180 -19.49 -7.47 13.69
N ALA A 181 -20.46 -7.15 14.56
CA ALA A 181 -21.15 -8.11 15.43
C ALA A 181 -22.67 -7.87 15.48
N LEU A 182 -23.36 -8.03 14.34
CA LEU A 182 -24.75 -7.61 14.16
C LEU A 182 -25.77 -8.79 14.18
N ASP A 183 -26.88 -8.59 14.91
CA ASP A 183 -27.88 -9.62 15.26
C ASP A 183 -29.13 -9.61 14.32
N ASP A 184 -29.34 -8.53 13.54
CA ASP A 184 -30.56 -8.25 12.75
C ASP A 184 -30.29 -7.14 11.69
N VAL A 185 -29.62 -7.45 10.57
CA VAL A 185 -29.36 -6.50 9.45
C VAL A 185 -30.60 -6.36 8.54
N LYS A 186 -30.90 -5.15 8.06
CA LYS A 186 -32.06 -4.83 7.21
C LYS A 186 -31.73 -3.95 6.00
N PRO A 187 -32.54 -3.96 4.93
CA PRO A 187 -32.35 -3.09 3.76
C PRO A 187 -32.39 -1.60 4.11
N GLY A 188 -31.32 -0.88 3.76
CA GLY A 188 -31.08 0.50 4.16
C GLY A 188 -30.38 0.67 5.52
N ASP A 189 -29.97 -0.43 6.18
CA ASP A 189 -28.94 -0.39 7.19
C ASP A 189 -27.55 -0.39 6.50
N PHE A 190 -26.57 0.25 7.14
CA PHE A 190 -25.17 0.27 6.70
C PHE A 190 -24.26 0.47 7.92
N GLY A 191 -22.97 0.19 7.75
CA GLY A 191 -21.94 0.44 8.73
C GLY A 191 -20.57 0.50 8.08
N GLU A 192 -19.58 0.86 8.87
CA GLU A 192 -18.24 1.18 8.40
C GLU A 192 -17.24 0.88 9.53
N VAL A 193 -16.04 0.42 9.17
CA VAL A 193 -14.94 0.15 10.10
C VAL A 193 -13.61 0.65 9.52
N THR A 194 -13.01 1.66 10.15
CA THR A 194 -11.62 2.04 9.90
C THR A 194 -10.67 1.20 10.73
N LEU A 195 -9.66 0.65 10.07
CA LEU A 195 -8.63 -0.20 10.67
C LEU A 195 -7.26 0.47 10.54
N SER A 196 -6.76 1.09 11.62
CA SER A 196 -5.37 1.56 11.64
C SER A 196 -4.41 0.39 11.86
N PHE A 197 -3.29 0.37 11.14
CA PHE A 197 -2.26 -0.66 11.29
C PHE A 197 -0.85 -0.09 11.46
N HIS A 198 -0.12 -0.60 12.46
CA HIS A 198 1.14 0.00 12.92
C HIS A 198 2.30 -0.98 12.81
N LEU A 199 3.32 -0.63 12.01
CA LEU A 199 4.56 -1.40 11.88
C LEU A 199 5.61 -0.94 12.88
N CYS A 200 5.65 -1.57 14.05
CA CYS A 200 6.36 -1.05 15.23
C CYS A 200 7.89 -0.95 15.14
N ASN A 201 8.57 -1.57 14.17
CA ASN A 201 10.02 -1.82 14.24
C ASN A 201 10.79 -1.72 12.92
N ASN A 202 10.19 -2.08 11.78
CA ASN A 202 10.85 -2.16 10.47
C ASN A 202 9.79 -2.01 9.37
N PRO A 203 10.07 -1.27 8.27
CA PRO A 203 9.19 -1.19 7.11
C PRO A 203 8.75 -2.56 6.57
N GLY A 204 7.53 -2.62 6.04
CA GLY A 204 6.85 -3.87 5.72
C GLY A 204 5.95 -3.80 4.49
N PHE A 205 5.92 -4.88 3.71
CA PHE A 205 4.86 -5.15 2.76
C PHE A 205 3.63 -5.60 3.56
N VAL A 206 2.47 -4.97 3.37
CA VAL A 206 1.20 -5.35 4.01
C VAL A 206 0.21 -5.84 2.95
N TRP A 207 -0.67 -6.76 3.32
CA TRP A 207 -1.82 -7.21 2.54
C TRP A 207 -3.06 -7.16 3.43
N PHE A 208 -4.20 -6.79 2.86
CA PHE A 208 -5.51 -6.84 3.53
C PHE A 208 -6.33 -7.99 2.95
N TYR A 209 -6.96 -8.80 3.81
CA TYR A 209 -7.67 -10.02 3.41
C TYR A 209 -9.01 -10.19 4.12
N CYS A 210 -9.85 -11.03 3.52
CA CYS A 210 -10.94 -11.71 4.20
C CYS A 210 -10.59 -13.20 4.38
N ASN A 211 -11.06 -13.83 5.45
CA ASN A 211 -10.93 -15.28 5.68
C ASN A 211 -12.09 -15.80 6.53
N ASN A 212 -12.16 -17.12 6.75
CA ASN A 212 -13.23 -17.82 7.48
C ASN A 212 -14.66 -17.53 6.97
N PHE A 213 -14.78 -16.99 5.75
CA PHE A 213 -16.03 -16.70 5.06
C PHE A 213 -16.93 -17.95 5.02
N SER A 214 -18.13 -17.83 5.57
CA SER A 214 -19.12 -18.90 5.56
C SER A 214 -20.53 -18.38 5.84
N GLU A 215 -21.52 -19.04 5.24
CA GLU A 215 -22.89 -18.55 5.20
C GLU A 215 -23.90 -19.63 5.58
N ALA A 216 -25.11 -19.20 6.01
CA ALA A 216 -26.20 -20.10 6.35
C ALA A 216 -27.58 -19.44 6.26
N GLU A 217 -28.34 -19.86 5.24
CA GLU A 217 -29.80 -19.98 5.11
C GLU A 217 -30.63 -19.90 6.42
N ASN A 218 -30.27 -20.75 7.40
CA ASN A 218 -30.98 -20.98 8.67
C ASN A 218 -32.48 -21.37 8.64
N GLY A 219 -33.25 -21.10 7.58
CA GLY A 219 -34.68 -20.78 7.71
C GLY A 219 -35.66 -21.29 6.65
N PHE A 220 -36.01 -20.40 5.72
CA PHE A 220 -37.31 -20.24 5.04
C PHE A 220 -38.51 -19.79 5.91
N THR A 221 -38.99 -18.58 5.64
CA THR A 221 -40.13 -17.86 6.20
C THR A 221 -41.38 -17.94 5.28
N GLU A 222 -42.42 -17.13 5.52
CA GLU A 222 -43.61 -17.06 4.63
C GLU A 222 -43.53 -15.91 3.59
N PRO A 223 -42.89 -14.74 3.87
CA PRO A 223 -42.67 -13.70 2.86
C PRO A 223 -41.65 -14.09 1.78
N GLU A 224 -40.49 -14.57 2.20
CA GLU A 224 -39.36 -15.08 1.39
C GLU A 224 -39.79 -16.14 0.38
N LEU A 225 -40.45 -17.22 0.83
CA LEU A 225 -41.03 -18.25 -0.06
C LEU A 225 -42.19 -17.79 -0.97
N ASP A 226 -42.64 -16.54 -0.86
CA ASP A 226 -43.62 -15.89 -1.77
C ASP A 226 -42.93 -14.84 -2.69
N ASP A 227 -41.61 -14.64 -2.56
CA ASP A 227 -40.76 -13.75 -3.35
C ASP A 227 -40.40 -14.37 -4.73
N PRO A 228 -40.20 -13.56 -5.79
CA PRO A 228 -39.82 -14.06 -7.12
C PRO A 228 -38.42 -14.68 -7.26
N ASP A 229 -37.43 -14.22 -6.50
CA ASP A 229 -36.01 -14.46 -6.82
C ASP A 229 -35.31 -15.48 -5.87
N GLU A 230 -35.94 -15.78 -4.73
CA GLU A 230 -35.73 -16.96 -3.87
C GLU A 230 -35.82 -18.31 -4.64
N ASP A 231 -34.79 -19.17 -4.58
CA ASP A 231 -34.73 -20.43 -5.36
C ASP A 231 -35.49 -21.62 -4.72
N GLY A 232 -35.94 -21.49 -3.47
CA GLY A 232 -36.83 -22.42 -2.78
C GLY A 232 -36.14 -23.36 -1.79
N PRO A 233 -36.91 -24.18 -1.03
CA PRO A 233 -36.39 -24.99 0.07
C PRO A 233 -35.20 -25.93 -0.26
N GLY A 234 -33.99 -25.42 -0.04
CA GLY A 234 -32.71 -26.00 -0.43
C GLY A 234 -32.01 -25.31 -1.60
N GLY A 235 -32.11 -23.98 -1.70
CA GLY A 235 -31.14 -23.12 -2.39
C GLY A 235 -29.79 -23.05 -1.64
N GLU A 236 -28.97 -22.08 -2.02
CA GLU A 236 -27.79 -21.62 -1.29
C GLU A 236 -28.14 -20.21 -0.74
N PRO A 237 -27.48 -19.70 0.33
CA PRO A 237 -27.82 -18.40 0.93
C PRO A 237 -27.60 -17.24 -0.04
N GLU A 238 -28.23 -16.08 0.20
CA GLU A 238 -28.19 -14.93 -0.72
C GLU A 238 -27.70 -13.61 -0.08
N LEU A 239 -27.46 -13.59 1.25
CA LEU A 239 -27.11 -12.37 2.00
C LEU A 239 -25.76 -11.74 1.63
N ALA A 240 -24.69 -12.52 1.39
CA ALA A 240 -23.39 -11.92 1.08
C ALA A 240 -23.31 -11.37 -0.35
N GLU A 241 -24.20 -11.81 -1.25
CA GLU A 241 -24.38 -11.21 -2.57
C GLU A 241 -25.27 -9.96 -2.56
N GLN A 242 -26.07 -9.72 -1.51
CA GLN A 242 -26.85 -8.48 -1.37
C GLN A 242 -26.13 -7.40 -0.54
N ILE A 243 -25.19 -7.77 0.34
CA ILE A 243 -24.32 -6.81 1.02
C ILE A 243 -23.27 -6.32 0.03
N GLU A 244 -23.31 -5.03 -0.29
CA GLU A 244 -22.24 -4.32 -1.00
C GLU A 244 -21.18 -3.87 0.02
N VAL A 245 -19.92 -3.83 -0.40
CA VAL A 245 -18.79 -3.35 0.40
C VAL A 245 -17.86 -2.45 -0.41
N ARG A 246 -17.14 -1.57 0.26
CA ARG A 246 -16.01 -0.80 -0.28
C ARG A 246 -14.81 -0.98 0.65
N ALA A 247 -13.61 -1.03 0.07
CA ALA A 247 -12.37 -0.89 0.82
C ALA A 247 -11.45 0.12 0.12
N TRP A 248 -10.87 1.04 0.89
CA TRP A 248 -10.05 2.15 0.40
C TRP A 248 -8.82 2.39 1.29
N TYR A 249 -7.89 3.22 0.82
CA TYR A 249 -6.84 3.79 1.66
C TYR A 249 -7.37 5.05 2.29
N ASP A 250 -7.38 5.07 3.62
CA ASP A 250 -8.07 6.02 4.49
C ASP A 250 -7.04 6.90 5.22
N ASP A 251 -7.41 8.13 5.58
CA ASP A 251 -6.53 9.10 6.24
C ASP A 251 -6.68 9.14 7.77
N GLY A 252 -7.75 8.55 8.31
CA GLY A 252 -8.13 8.55 9.72
C GLY A 252 -9.43 9.29 10.06
N ASP A 253 -10.16 9.87 9.11
CA ASP A 253 -11.48 10.51 9.34
C ASP A 253 -12.68 9.53 9.26
N ASN A 254 -12.45 8.34 8.69
CA ASN A 254 -13.40 7.24 8.47
C ASN A 254 -14.43 7.44 7.32
N ILE A 255 -14.35 8.48 6.48
CA ILE A 255 -15.35 8.84 5.45
C ILE A 255 -14.81 8.56 4.05
N TYR A 256 -15.56 7.86 3.18
CA TYR A 256 -15.07 7.63 1.81
C TYR A 256 -15.21 8.84 0.86
N GLU A 257 -14.09 9.43 0.44
CA GLU A 257 -14.00 10.75 -0.21
C GLU A 257 -13.31 10.73 -1.60
N PRO A 258 -14.08 10.49 -2.69
CA PRO A 258 -13.52 10.19 -4.02
C PRO A 258 -13.06 11.41 -4.84
N GLY A 259 -11.87 11.91 -4.53
CA GLY A 259 -11.08 12.82 -5.38
C GLY A 259 -10.67 14.10 -4.67
N ALA A 260 -9.58 14.73 -5.14
CA ALA A 260 -8.97 15.96 -4.57
C ALA A 260 -9.96 16.89 -3.85
N GLN A 261 -9.92 16.85 -2.51
CA GLN A 261 -10.63 17.76 -1.61
C GLN A 261 -10.00 19.15 -1.69
N ALA A 262 -10.55 20.11 -0.95
CA ALA A 262 -9.79 21.29 -0.60
C ALA A 262 -8.82 20.96 0.56
N ILE A 263 -7.73 21.73 0.68
CA ILE A 263 -6.58 21.36 1.51
C ILE A 263 -6.22 22.55 2.40
N ASP A 264 -6.23 22.36 3.71
CA ASP A 264 -6.05 23.44 4.67
C ASP A 264 -4.70 23.35 5.38
N VAL A 265 -3.79 24.25 5.00
CA VAL A 265 -2.35 24.14 5.34
C VAL A 265 -1.91 25.19 6.36
N TYR A 266 -1.61 24.74 7.58
CA TYR A 266 -1.17 25.58 8.69
C TYR A 266 0.36 25.63 8.79
N HIS A 267 0.98 26.69 8.28
CA HIS A 267 2.42 26.93 8.37
C HIS A 267 2.80 27.50 9.75
N LEU A 268 3.30 26.66 10.67
CA LEU A 268 3.73 27.07 12.01
C LEU A 268 5.25 27.27 12.08
N ILE A 269 5.70 28.51 12.22
CA ILE A 269 7.11 28.89 12.04
C ILE A 269 7.83 29.22 13.37
N ASP A 270 8.97 28.59 13.62
CA ASP A 270 9.89 28.85 14.73
C ASP A 270 10.59 30.22 14.56
N THR A 271 10.35 31.15 15.49
CA THR A 271 11.04 32.46 15.51
C THR A 271 12.05 32.59 16.67
N SER A 272 12.59 31.47 17.15
CA SER A 272 13.68 31.50 18.11
C SER A 272 14.94 32.15 17.52
N GLY A 273 15.77 32.75 18.38
CA GLY A 273 17.09 33.25 18.00
C GLY A 273 18.11 32.15 17.67
N THR A 274 17.65 30.90 17.52
CA THR A 274 18.43 29.80 16.95
C THR A 274 18.13 29.57 15.47
N MET A 275 17.06 30.18 14.94
CA MET A 275 16.81 30.21 13.49
C MET A 275 17.71 31.26 12.79
N GLU A 276 18.14 32.31 13.48
CA GLU A 276 19.23 33.23 13.05
C GLU A 276 20.63 32.53 12.94
N GLU A 277 20.72 31.21 13.12
CA GLU A 277 21.98 30.47 12.95
C GLU A 277 22.23 30.10 11.49
N ASN A 278 23.51 30.02 11.10
CA ASN A 278 23.90 29.77 9.72
C ASN A 278 23.93 28.27 9.37
N LEU A 279 23.32 27.91 8.23
CA LEU A 279 23.41 26.56 7.65
C LEU A 279 24.74 26.30 6.92
N VAL A 280 25.48 27.34 6.52
CA VAL A 280 26.73 27.24 5.75
C VAL A 280 27.97 27.36 6.65
N GLU A 281 28.83 26.33 6.72
CA GLU A 281 30.05 26.35 7.56
C GLU A 281 31.16 27.30 7.04
N GLU A 282 31.44 27.31 5.72
CA GLU A 282 32.46 28.18 5.09
C GLU A 282 31.92 28.87 3.82
N GLY A 283 31.27 30.03 3.92
CA GLY A 283 30.77 30.70 2.70
C GLY A 283 30.22 32.11 2.86
N THR A 284 29.12 32.35 2.13
CA THR A 284 28.16 33.42 2.42
C THR A 284 27.43 33.07 3.72
N GLU A 285 26.94 34.07 4.44
CA GLU A 285 26.00 33.84 5.53
C GLU A 285 24.61 33.53 4.93
N PHE A 286 23.94 32.49 5.43
CA PHE A 286 22.60 32.03 5.02
C PHE A 286 21.97 31.33 6.24
N GLU A 287 20.86 31.88 6.73
CA GLU A 287 20.30 31.59 8.06
C GLU A 287 19.15 30.54 7.96
N LYS A 288 18.70 29.94 9.06
CA LYS A 288 17.66 28.88 9.00
C LYS A 288 16.27 29.46 8.71
N ASP A 289 16.00 30.72 9.08
CA ASP A 289 14.76 31.43 8.72
C ASP A 289 14.74 31.81 7.23
N ASP A 290 15.85 32.29 6.67
CA ASP A 290 16.03 32.41 5.20
C ASP A 290 15.69 31.08 4.48
N ALA A 291 16.09 29.94 5.04
CA ALA A 291 15.81 28.62 4.49
C ALA A 291 14.36 28.16 4.68
N ALA A 292 13.74 28.44 5.83
CA ALA A 292 12.34 28.13 6.11
C ALA A 292 11.40 28.87 5.16
N ILE A 293 11.68 30.15 4.90
CA ILE A 293 10.95 30.95 3.91
C ILE A 293 11.13 30.36 2.51
N GLN A 294 12.34 29.93 2.12
CA GLN A 294 12.56 29.33 0.80
C GLN A 294 11.80 28.00 0.62
N VAL A 295 11.63 27.19 1.67
CA VAL A 295 10.79 25.98 1.59
C VAL A 295 9.31 26.36 1.55
N GLY A 296 8.84 27.27 2.41
CA GLY A 296 7.43 27.71 2.42
C GLY A 296 6.98 28.39 1.12
N GLU A 297 7.79 29.29 0.54
CA GLU A 297 7.52 29.91 -0.78
C GLU A 297 7.45 28.84 -1.90
N ALA A 298 8.14 27.70 -1.75
CA ALA A 298 8.04 26.58 -2.69
C ALA A 298 6.76 25.76 -2.45
N THR A 299 6.44 25.42 -1.20
CA THR A 299 5.20 24.71 -0.83
C THR A 299 3.96 25.47 -1.31
N ASN A 300 3.85 26.78 -1.02
CA ASN A 300 2.75 27.64 -1.50
C ASN A 300 2.64 27.63 -3.04
N ALA A 301 3.78 27.68 -3.74
CA ALA A 301 3.82 27.66 -5.21
C ALA A 301 3.53 26.27 -5.84
N TYR A 302 3.66 25.19 -5.06
CA TYR A 302 3.21 23.84 -5.43
C TYR A 302 1.70 23.69 -5.22
N LEU A 303 1.18 24.14 -4.06
CA LEU A 303 -0.24 24.12 -3.71
C LEU A 303 -1.11 24.92 -4.71
N ASP A 304 -0.65 26.10 -5.19
CA ASP A 304 -1.27 26.87 -6.31
C ASP A 304 -1.42 26.04 -7.61
N GLY A 305 -0.62 24.98 -7.75
CA GLY A 305 -0.56 24.10 -8.91
C GLY A 305 -1.58 22.95 -8.92
N LEU A 306 -2.02 22.48 -7.75
CA LEU A 306 -2.89 21.30 -7.59
C LEU A 306 -4.28 21.47 -8.23
N GLY A 307 -4.75 22.72 -8.32
CA GLY A 307 -6.00 23.04 -9.03
C GLY A 307 -7.29 22.74 -8.27
N THR A 308 -7.17 22.28 -7.02
CA THR A 308 -8.23 22.33 -6.00
C THR A 308 -8.27 23.71 -5.30
N THR A 309 -9.08 23.87 -4.25
CA THR A 309 -9.02 25.02 -3.32
C THR A 309 -7.99 24.72 -2.21
N VAL A 310 -7.25 25.73 -1.77
CA VAL A 310 -6.32 25.60 -0.65
C VAL A 310 -6.42 26.88 0.18
N GLU A 311 -6.88 26.83 1.43
CA GLU A 311 -6.66 27.90 2.41
C GLU A 311 -5.29 27.68 3.08
N GLN A 312 -4.55 28.76 3.33
CA GLN A 312 -3.21 28.68 3.93
C GLN A 312 -3.12 29.65 5.11
N THR A 313 -3.11 29.10 6.32
CA THR A 313 -2.79 29.86 7.52
C THR A 313 -1.28 29.92 7.73
N VAL A 314 -0.76 31.11 8.02
CA VAL A 314 0.65 31.34 8.37
C VAL A 314 0.75 31.96 9.75
N ALA A 315 1.36 31.25 10.70
CA ALA A 315 1.51 31.67 12.08
C ALA A 315 2.95 31.50 12.60
N VAL A 316 3.32 32.26 13.63
CA VAL A 316 4.66 32.20 14.24
C VAL A 316 4.61 31.82 15.73
N MET A 317 5.43 30.85 16.12
CA MET A 317 5.78 30.61 17.52
C MET A 317 6.66 31.77 18.01
N ALA A 318 6.20 32.56 18.98
CA ALA A 318 6.93 33.69 19.55
C ALA A 318 6.99 33.66 21.10
N GLU A 319 7.96 34.38 21.70
CA GLU A 319 8.20 34.31 23.16
C GLU A 319 7.01 34.74 24.03
N ALA A 320 6.75 33.90 25.05
CA ALA A 320 5.96 34.16 26.25
C ALA A 320 4.44 33.99 26.11
N GLY A 321 4.02 32.95 25.38
CA GLY A 321 2.61 32.62 25.15
C GLY A 321 1.96 33.62 24.21
N ALA A 322 2.42 33.58 22.97
CA ALA A 322 1.83 34.29 21.84
C ALA A 322 2.17 33.59 20.52
N SER A 323 1.26 32.76 20.02
CA SER A 323 1.16 32.59 18.56
C SER A 323 0.69 33.92 17.94
N GLU A 324 1.31 34.38 16.85
CA GLU A 324 0.82 35.52 16.05
C GLU A 324 0.45 35.04 14.65
N LEU A 325 -0.86 34.99 14.37
CA LEU A 325 -1.43 34.79 13.04
C LEU A 325 -1.03 35.94 12.11
N LEU A 326 -0.39 35.61 10.99
CA LEU A 326 0.12 36.57 10.01
C LEU A 326 -0.77 36.67 8.76
N ALA A 327 -1.32 35.54 8.32
CA ALA A 327 -2.38 35.42 7.33
C ALA A 327 -3.22 34.15 7.58
N ASP A 328 -4.48 34.21 7.15
CA ASP A 328 -5.37 33.10 6.78
C ASP A 328 -5.95 33.55 5.43
N SER A 329 -5.74 32.78 4.35
CA SER A 329 -5.94 33.26 2.96
C SER A 329 -5.74 32.20 1.85
N THR A 330 -6.74 32.05 0.97
CA THR A 330 -6.62 31.38 -0.35
C THR A 330 -5.90 32.23 -1.43
N ASP A 331 -5.42 33.45 -1.13
CA ASP A 331 -4.67 34.31 -2.07
C ASP A 331 -3.15 34.16 -1.86
N THR A 332 -2.50 33.45 -2.77
CA THR A 332 -1.09 33.03 -2.68
C THR A 332 -0.09 34.20 -2.69
N ASP A 333 -0.47 35.38 -3.21
CA ASP A 333 0.30 36.64 -3.18
C ASP A 333 0.34 37.22 -1.72
N ASP A 334 -0.69 36.96 -0.90
CA ASP A 334 -0.77 37.35 0.51
C ASP A 334 -0.12 36.29 1.44
N VAL A 335 -0.14 34.99 1.07
CA VAL A 335 0.59 33.90 1.77
C VAL A 335 2.11 34.08 1.66
N ASP A 336 2.65 34.27 0.45
CA ASP A 336 4.07 34.63 0.21
C ASP A 336 4.45 35.87 1.04
N THR A 337 3.55 36.84 1.13
CA THR A 337 3.75 38.05 1.91
C THR A 337 3.81 37.75 3.42
N ALA A 338 3.04 36.80 3.94
CA ALA A 338 3.08 36.38 5.34
C ALA A 338 4.36 35.60 5.68
N LEU A 339 4.70 34.59 4.87
CA LEU A 339 5.94 33.81 4.98
C LEU A 339 7.16 34.74 4.98
N GLY A 340 7.27 35.63 3.99
CA GLY A 340 8.36 36.62 3.87
C GLY A 340 8.39 37.70 4.96
N ASN A 341 7.36 37.82 5.80
CA ASN A 341 7.36 38.69 6.99
C ASN A 341 7.95 38.03 8.24
N THR A 342 8.18 36.70 8.24
CA THR A 342 8.81 35.99 9.36
C THR A 342 10.33 36.26 9.49
N ALA A 343 10.98 36.66 8.39
CA ALA A 343 12.42 36.94 8.30
C ALA A 343 12.90 37.94 9.37
N GLY A 344 13.67 37.47 10.35
CA GLY A 344 14.11 38.29 11.47
C GLY A 344 12.98 38.93 12.31
N ALA A 345 11.78 38.34 12.30
CA ALA A 345 10.72 38.63 13.28
C ALA A 345 11.09 38.09 14.67
N GLY A 346 11.90 37.02 14.69
CA GLY A 346 12.41 36.34 15.87
C GLY A 346 13.38 37.15 16.74
N GLY A 347 13.75 36.56 17.87
CA GLY A 347 14.72 37.18 18.79
C GLY A 347 14.62 36.73 20.24
N GLY A 348 14.60 35.43 20.50
CA GLY A 348 14.39 34.87 21.84
C GLY A 348 14.82 33.41 22.00
N THR A 349 14.33 32.77 23.05
CA THR A 349 14.36 31.30 23.22
C THR A 349 12.93 30.81 23.44
N LEU A 350 12.40 30.02 22.50
CA LEU A 350 11.11 29.36 22.68
C LEU A 350 11.20 28.33 23.82
N GLY A 351 10.10 28.18 24.56
CA GLY A 351 9.88 27.09 25.50
C GLY A 351 8.77 26.16 25.04
N ALA A 352 8.60 25.05 25.77
CA ALA A 352 7.50 24.11 25.51
C ALA A 352 6.11 24.76 25.58
N GLU A 353 5.93 25.77 26.43
CA GLU A 353 4.67 26.53 26.53
C GLU A 353 4.37 27.29 25.22
N ASP A 354 5.39 27.80 24.51
CA ASP A 354 5.20 28.52 23.23
C ASP A 354 4.95 27.56 22.05
N PHE A 355 5.51 26.34 22.10
CA PHE A 355 5.30 25.30 21.07
C PHE A 355 3.92 24.63 21.22
N VAL A 356 3.52 24.29 22.45
CA VAL A 356 2.17 23.79 22.77
C VAL A 356 1.11 24.80 22.34
N GLU A 357 1.29 26.09 22.65
CA GLU A 357 0.36 27.13 22.19
C GLU A 357 0.31 27.21 20.64
N GLY A 358 1.41 26.96 19.93
CA GLY A 358 1.41 26.86 18.47
C GLY A 358 0.48 25.74 17.96
N LEU A 359 0.63 24.52 18.49
CA LEU A 359 -0.21 23.36 18.12
C LEU A 359 -1.67 23.52 18.57
N GLU A 360 -1.91 24.03 19.79
CA GLU A 360 -3.27 24.31 20.30
C GLU A 360 -4.01 25.38 19.47
N ASN A 361 -3.29 26.32 18.83
CA ASN A 361 -3.92 27.26 17.89
C ASN A 361 -4.12 26.66 16.50
N ALA A 362 -3.24 25.76 16.03
CA ALA A 362 -3.46 25.06 14.75
C ALA A 362 -4.71 24.16 14.81
N LEU A 363 -4.85 23.36 15.88
CA LEU A 363 -6.06 22.57 16.13
C LEU A 363 -7.30 23.46 16.24
N ALA A 364 -7.16 24.66 16.82
CA ALA A 364 -8.28 25.58 16.95
C ALA A 364 -8.74 26.11 15.59
N ASP A 365 -7.80 26.51 14.71
CA ASP A 365 -8.02 27.05 13.36
C ASP A 365 -8.65 25.97 12.47
N LEU A 366 -7.93 24.86 12.28
CA LEU A 366 -8.20 23.77 11.33
C LEU A 366 -9.46 22.96 11.66
N VAL A 367 -9.78 22.77 12.95
CA VAL A 367 -10.83 21.80 13.37
C VAL A 367 -11.97 22.41 14.21
N THR A 368 -11.77 23.56 14.89
CA THR A 368 -12.77 24.05 15.88
C THR A 368 -13.41 25.41 15.63
N ASP A 369 -12.76 26.28 14.85
CA ASP A 369 -13.29 27.58 14.43
C ASP A 369 -13.49 27.66 12.90
N ASP A 370 -13.11 26.63 12.11
CA ASP A 370 -13.67 26.45 10.76
C ASP A 370 -15.21 26.29 10.83
N THR A 371 -15.88 26.81 9.79
CA THR A 371 -17.32 26.74 9.59
C THR A 371 -17.73 26.71 8.12
N ASP A 372 -16.80 26.60 7.16
CA ASP A 372 -17.12 26.74 5.73
C ASP A 372 -16.99 25.41 4.91
N ASP A 373 -16.09 24.46 5.19
CA ASP A 373 -16.04 23.11 4.54
C ASP A 373 -15.37 22.01 5.46
N GLU A 374 -16.17 21.16 6.13
CA GLU A 374 -15.72 20.14 7.14
C GLU A 374 -15.10 18.83 6.54
N ASN A 375 -14.64 18.84 5.29
CA ASN A 375 -14.21 17.65 4.53
C ASN A 375 -12.94 17.97 3.69
N ASP A 376 -11.96 18.56 4.35
CA ASP A 376 -10.73 19.11 3.76
C ASP A 376 -9.47 18.48 4.37
N ASP A 377 -8.46 18.22 3.53
CA ASP A 377 -7.17 17.63 3.90
C ASP A 377 -6.39 18.57 4.84
N ASN A 378 -6.45 18.31 6.15
CA ASN A 378 -5.91 19.20 7.18
C ASN A 378 -4.42 18.91 7.48
N VAL A 379 -3.52 19.86 7.17
CA VAL A 379 -2.06 19.63 7.28
C VAL A 379 -1.35 20.77 8.01
N ILE A 380 -0.63 20.47 9.09
CA ILE A 380 0.27 21.43 9.76
C ILE A 380 1.74 21.22 9.33
N VAL A 381 2.33 22.26 8.73
CA VAL A 381 3.76 22.28 8.34
C VAL A 381 4.56 23.09 9.37
N VAL A 382 5.34 22.39 10.19
CA VAL A 382 6.08 23.00 11.31
C VAL A 382 7.56 23.22 10.95
N TYR A 383 7.95 24.47 10.77
CA TYR A 383 9.32 24.88 10.41
C TYR A 383 10.13 25.17 11.67
N THR A 384 10.97 24.23 12.12
CA THR A 384 11.70 24.34 13.41
C THR A 384 13.12 23.74 13.36
N ASN A 385 13.87 23.84 14.46
CA ASN A 385 15.14 23.16 14.61
C ASN A 385 15.29 22.54 15.99
N GLY A 386 16.23 21.60 16.15
CA GLY A 386 16.34 20.79 17.35
C GLY A 386 16.60 21.50 18.69
N ASP A 387 16.83 22.82 18.76
CA ASP A 387 16.87 23.54 20.06
C ASP A 387 15.46 23.82 20.61
N SER A 388 14.40 23.76 19.79
CA SER A 388 13.00 23.84 20.24
C SER A 388 12.64 22.69 21.19
N ARG A 389 13.27 21.52 20.99
CA ARG A 389 13.16 20.31 21.82
C ARG A 389 13.32 20.60 23.33
N PRO A 390 12.26 20.46 24.14
CA PRO A 390 12.34 20.72 25.56
C PRO A 390 13.31 19.81 26.33
N SER A 391 13.95 20.39 27.35
CA SER A 391 15.02 19.74 28.11
C SER A 391 14.53 18.90 29.28
N ASP A 392 13.43 19.29 29.95
CA ASP A 392 12.77 18.43 30.93
C ASP A 392 12.01 17.28 30.23
N ALA A 393 11.61 16.24 30.97
CA ALA A 393 10.82 15.16 30.41
C ALA A 393 9.32 15.50 30.35
N THR A 394 8.83 16.23 31.36
CA THR A 394 7.45 16.69 31.43
C THR A 394 7.15 17.68 30.31
N GLU A 395 8.08 18.60 30.07
CA GLU A 395 7.95 19.61 28.99
C GLU A 395 7.86 18.98 27.59
N ARG A 396 8.43 17.79 27.35
CA ARG A 396 8.26 17.07 26.07
C ARG A 396 6.93 16.33 25.98
N ALA A 397 6.53 15.64 27.06
CA ALA A 397 5.23 14.96 27.10
C ALA A 397 4.07 15.94 26.87
N ASN A 398 4.20 17.19 27.34
CA ASN A 398 3.23 18.25 27.03
C ASN A 398 3.17 18.62 25.53
N VAL A 399 4.31 18.63 24.81
CA VAL A 399 4.32 18.94 23.37
C VAL A 399 3.78 17.75 22.58
N GLN A 400 4.19 16.54 22.95
CA GLN A 400 3.67 15.30 22.37
C GLN A 400 2.14 15.24 22.52
N ALA A 401 1.60 15.38 23.74
CA ALA A 401 0.16 15.40 23.98
C ALA A 401 -0.61 16.54 23.27
N ALA A 402 0.06 17.55 22.71
CA ALA A 402 -0.57 18.58 21.87
C ALA A 402 -0.51 18.24 20.38
N ALA A 403 0.47 17.43 19.95
CA ALA A 403 0.53 16.81 18.63
C ALA A 403 -0.41 15.59 18.53
N ASP A 404 -0.48 14.77 19.58
CA ASP A 404 -1.41 13.63 19.68
C ASP A 404 -2.87 14.12 19.49
N ASN A 405 -3.25 15.26 20.10
CA ASN A 405 -4.58 15.87 19.90
C ASN A 405 -4.87 16.38 18.47
N LEU A 406 -3.83 16.63 17.66
CA LEU A 406 -3.97 17.05 16.26
C LEU A 406 -4.20 15.82 15.38
N LYS A 407 -3.35 14.79 15.56
CA LYS A 407 -3.46 13.52 14.82
C LYS A 407 -4.77 12.79 15.11
N ASN A 408 -5.22 12.79 16.36
CA ASN A 408 -6.52 12.23 16.77
C ASN A 408 -7.73 13.06 16.28
N ALA A 409 -7.50 14.05 15.43
CA ALA A 409 -8.50 14.92 14.81
C ALA A 409 -8.24 15.09 13.30
N GLY A 410 -7.66 14.06 12.66
CA GLY A 410 -7.36 14.03 11.22
C GLY A 410 -6.14 14.86 10.78
N VAL A 411 -5.56 15.70 11.64
CA VAL A 411 -4.55 16.68 11.19
C VAL A 411 -3.15 16.06 11.06
N GLU A 412 -2.66 15.95 9.83
CA GLU A 412 -1.32 15.44 9.54
C GLU A 412 -0.22 16.45 9.90
N ILE A 413 0.84 16.01 10.59
CA ILE A 413 1.91 16.87 11.07
C ILE A 413 3.20 16.61 10.27
N LYS A 414 3.58 17.57 9.41
CA LYS A 414 4.84 17.54 8.64
C LYS A 414 5.88 18.47 9.28
N ILE A 415 6.98 17.94 9.85
CA ILE A 415 8.08 18.77 10.40
C ILE A 415 9.16 19.02 9.35
N VAL A 416 9.46 20.29 9.08
CA VAL A 416 10.67 20.71 8.34
C VAL A 416 11.76 21.12 9.32
N ALA A 417 12.78 20.28 9.47
CA ALA A 417 13.81 20.40 10.49
C ALA A 417 15.12 21.01 9.97
N PHE A 418 15.49 22.20 10.47
CA PHE A 418 16.65 22.96 9.98
C PHE A 418 17.94 22.69 10.76
N GLY A 419 18.90 22.08 10.08
CA GLY A 419 20.26 21.84 10.53
C GLY A 419 20.52 20.46 11.13
N ASN A 420 21.79 20.18 11.43
CA ASN A 420 22.26 18.83 11.75
C ASN A 420 21.80 18.36 13.15
N LEU A 421 20.64 17.71 13.22
CA LEU A 421 20.05 17.17 14.45
C LEU A 421 20.95 16.10 15.11
N SER A 422 20.89 16.03 16.45
CA SER A 422 21.36 14.85 17.19
C SER A 422 20.27 13.77 17.24
N PRO A 423 20.60 12.48 17.48
CA PRO A 423 19.60 11.42 17.49
C PRO A 423 18.45 11.61 18.49
N ALA A 424 18.65 12.36 19.57
CA ALA A 424 17.59 12.67 20.53
C ALA A 424 16.65 13.80 20.04
N GLN A 425 17.10 14.63 19.09
CA GLN A 425 16.31 15.67 18.44
C GLN A 425 15.56 15.12 17.24
N GLN A 426 16.22 14.29 16.41
CA GLN A 426 15.55 13.52 15.35
C GLN A 426 14.38 12.71 15.93
N GLN A 427 14.66 11.90 16.96
CA GLN A 427 13.63 11.13 17.65
C GLN A 427 12.50 12.03 18.17
N PHE A 428 12.81 13.16 18.82
CA PHE A 428 11.75 14.05 19.33
C PHE A 428 10.86 14.68 18.24
N HIS A 429 11.36 14.86 17.01
CA HIS A 429 10.51 15.33 15.93
C HIS A 429 9.58 14.18 15.48
N THR A 430 10.13 12.98 15.25
CA THR A 430 9.35 11.77 14.95
C THR A 430 8.38 11.37 16.08
N ASP A 431 8.70 11.69 17.34
CA ASP A 431 7.82 11.47 18.50
C ASP A 431 6.58 12.39 18.49
N ILE A 432 6.52 13.42 17.62
CA ILE A 432 5.45 14.45 17.60
C ILE A 432 4.95 14.81 16.19
N SER A 433 5.35 14.07 15.15
CA SER A 433 4.96 14.34 13.76
C SER A 433 4.82 13.05 12.97
N ASP A 434 4.28 13.12 11.76
CA ASP A 434 4.07 11.98 10.85
C ASP A 434 5.26 11.85 9.90
N GLU A 435 5.73 12.99 9.38
CA GLU A 435 6.94 13.11 8.56
C GLU A 435 7.96 14.08 9.19
N VAL A 436 9.27 13.86 8.95
CA VAL A 436 10.41 14.69 9.42
C VAL A 436 11.44 14.96 8.30
N ILE A 437 11.09 15.89 7.43
CA ILE A 437 11.92 16.46 6.35
C ILE A 437 13.14 17.18 6.95
N GLN A 438 14.35 17.03 6.38
CA GLN A 438 15.58 17.60 6.99
C GLN A 438 16.47 18.42 6.04
N VAL A 439 16.51 19.74 6.28
CA VAL A 439 17.45 20.67 5.64
C VAL A 439 18.79 20.68 6.39
N GLN A 440 19.79 19.96 5.89
CA GLN A 440 21.09 19.77 6.55
C GLN A 440 22.05 20.98 6.42
N SER A 441 22.94 21.14 7.40
CA SER A 441 23.97 22.19 7.37
C SER A 441 25.17 21.75 6.52
N GLY A 442 25.50 22.54 5.50
CA GLY A 442 26.49 22.22 4.47
C GLY A 442 27.84 22.93 4.61
N THR A 443 28.90 22.33 4.08
CA THR A 443 30.26 22.92 4.15
C THR A 443 30.43 24.17 3.29
N ASP A 444 29.63 24.30 2.22
CA ASP A 444 29.50 25.49 1.40
C ASP A 444 28.07 25.63 0.87
N GLN A 445 27.73 26.79 0.31
CA GLN A 445 26.40 27.12 -0.19
C GLN A 445 25.81 26.03 -1.10
N GLY A 446 26.60 25.42 -1.99
CA GLY A 446 26.08 24.44 -2.95
C GLY A 446 25.67 23.11 -2.32
N ALA A 447 26.08 22.82 -1.08
CA ALA A 447 25.59 21.68 -0.32
C ALA A 447 24.26 22.00 0.40
N VAL A 448 24.07 23.25 0.83
CA VAL A 448 22.79 23.72 1.41
C VAL A 448 21.74 23.90 0.30
N ASP A 449 22.12 24.50 -0.84
CA ASP A 449 21.26 24.62 -2.03
C ASP A 449 20.72 23.24 -2.48
N THR A 450 21.54 22.18 -2.38
CA THR A 450 21.09 20.80 -2.64
C THR A 450 20.18 20.29 -1.54
N SER A 451 20.55 20.38 -0.25
CA SER A 451 19.68 19.88 0.82
C SER A 451 18.35 20.63 0.96
N ILE A 452 18.22 21.86 0.44
CA ILE A 452 16.95 22.57 0.34
C ILE A 452 16.15 22.09 -0.88
N ALA A 453 16.80 21.81 -2.01
CA ALA A 453 16.12 21.21 -3.16
C ALA A 453 15.63 19.79 -2.85
N ASP A 454 16.47 18.96 -2.23
CA ASP A 454 16.12 17.61 -1.79
C ASP A 454 14.90 17.66 -0.84
N ALA A 455 14.86 18.62 0.11
CA ALA A 455 13.74 18.82 1.04
C ALA A 455 12.48 19.47 0.42
N ILE A 456 12.61 20.15 -0.71
CA ILE A 456 11.47 20.67 -1.48
C ILE A 456 10.87 19.53 -2.32
N ASP A 457 11.70 18.76 -3.02
CA ASP A 457 11.26 17.53 -3.71
C ASP A 457 10.57 16.59 -2.68
N GLU A 458 11.09 16.46 -1.46
CA GLU A 458 10.53 15.67 -0.34
C GLU A 458 9.17 16.20 0.16
N ILE A 459 8.96 17.53 0.28
CA ILE A 459 7.66 18.07 0.71
C ILE A 459 6.63 18.09 -0.42
N GLU A 460 7.03 18.33 -1.67
CA GLU A 460 6.14 18.29 -2.84
C GLU A 460 5.57 16.87 -3.04
N ASN A 461 6.41 15.82 -2.97
CA ASN A 461 5.92 14.42 -3.03
C ASN A 461 4.96 14.09 -1.86
N ASN A 462 5.19 14.66 -0.68
CA ASN A 462 4.35 14.48 0.51
C ASN A 462 2.98 15.19 0.42
N PHE A 463 2.74 16.02 -0.61
CA PHE A 463 1.41 16.55 -0.97
C PHE A 463 0.85 15.94 -2.28
N GLU A 464 1.66 15.25 -3.10
CA GLU A 464 1.17 14.56 -4.32
C GLU A 464 0.22 13.38 -3.98
N VAL A 465 0.36 12.78 -2.79
CA VAL A 465 -0.57 11.77 -2.26
C VAL A 465 -1.98 12.35 -2.10
N ILE A 466 -2.05 13.58 -1.61
CA ILE A 466 -3.28 14.30 -1.27
C ILE A 466 -4.03 14.77 -2.54
N GLU A 467 -3.34 15.12 -3.63
CA GLU A 467 -3.97 15.45 -4.93
C GLU A 467 -4.84 14.31 -5.52
N GLY A 468 -4.72 13.09 -5.00
CA GLY A 468 -5.56 11.95 -5.40
C GLY A 468 -7.02 12.08 -4.93
N GLY A 469 -7.24 12.58 -3.70
CA GLY A 469 -8.30 12.10 -2.83
C GLY A 469 -8.17 10.59 -2.54
N GLU A 470 -9.08 10.05 -1.72
CA GLU A 470 -8.98 8.66 -1.29
C GLU A 470 -9.12 7.64 -2.43
N GLN A 471 -8.40 6.52 -2.31
CA GLN A 471 -8.36 5.50 -3.35
C GLN A 471 -9.13 4.22 -2.96
N GLU A 472 -10.37 4.09 -3.46
CA GLU A 472 -11.10 2.80 -3.54
C GLU A 472 -10.25 1.75 -4.30
N PHE A 473 -9.83 0.69 -3.59
CA PHE A 473 -9.13 -0.46 -4.18
C PHE A 473 -10.05 -1.67 -4.40
N PHE A 474 -11.22 -1.69 -3.75
CA PHE A 474 -12.29 -2.62 -4.07
C PHE A 474 -13.67 -2.00 -3.85
N ARG A 475 -14.62 -2.34 -4.74
CA ARG A 475 -16.05 -2.23 -4.49
C ARG A 475 -16.84 -3.30 -5.25
N GLY A 476 -17.80 -3.91 -4.58
CA GLY A 476 -18.61 -5.04 -5.06
C GLY A 476 -19.30 -5.73 -3.88
N THR A 477 -19.77 -6.97 -4.07
CA THR A 477 -20.42 -7.71 -2.98
C THR A 477 -19.42 -8.20 -1.93
N LEU A 478 -19.91 -8.49 -0.72
CA LEU A 478 -19.12 -9.14 0.34
C LEU A 478 -18.63 -10.54 -0.12
N GLU A 479 -19.45 -11.27 -0.89
CA GLU A 479 -19.07 -12.56 -1.49
C GLU A 479 -17.91 -12.40 -2.49
N ASP A 480 -17.98 -11.41 -3.40
CA ASP A 480 -16.88 -11.10 -4.34
C ASP A 480 -15.60 -10.69 -3.59
N PHE A 481 -15.69 -9.84 -2.56
CA PHE A 481 -14.53 -9.41 -1.75
C PHE A 481 -13.83 -10.61 -1.09
N CYS A 482 -14.61 -11.46 -0.41
CA CYS A 482 -14.07 -12.58 0.35
C CYS A 482 -13.56 -13.72 -0.54
N ASN A 483 -14.17 -13.96 -1.70
CA ASN A 483 -13.64 -14.90 -2.70
C ASN A 483 -12.40 -14.36 -3.43
N GLN A 484 -12.31 -13.05 -3.68
CA GLN A 484 -11.19 -12.45 -4.42
C GLN A 484 -9.93 -12.27 -3.56
N TYR A 485 -10.09 -12.03 -2.25
CA TYR A 485 -9.00 -11.71 -1.33
C TYR A 485 -8.87 -12.68 -0.15
N GLU A 486 -9.10 -13.99 -0.39
CA GLU A 486 -8.84 -15.05 0.58
C GLU A 486 -7.36 -15.08 1.01
N PHE A 487 -7.08 -15.27 2.31
CA PHE A 487 -5.73 -15.59 2.80
C PHE A 487 -5.49 -17.13 2.81
N ASP A 488 -5.04 -17.66 1.67
CA ASP A 488 -4.53 -19.04 1.52
C ASP A 488 -3.04 -19.06 1.07
N PRO A 489 -2.09 -18.93 2.02
CA PRO A 489 -0.67 -19.01 1.72
C PRO A 489 -0.17 -20.42 1.32
N GLU A 490 -0.98 -21.48 1.41
CA GLU A 490 -0.61 -22.79 0.85
C GLU A 490 -0.88 -22.87 -0.66
N ASN A 491 -1.84 -22.08 -1.18
CA ASN A 491 -2.15 -21.98 -2.61
C ASN A 491 -1.70 -20.65 -3.26
N GLY A 492 -1.18 -19.71 -2.48
CA GLY A 492 -0.51 -18.49 -2.97
C GLY A 492 -1.37 -17.22 -2.93
N SER A 493 -2.56 -17.27 -2.32
CA SER A 493 -3.38 -16.08 -2.07
C SER A 493 -3.05 -15.49 -0.70
N LEU A 494 -3.01 -14.17 -0.59
CA LEU A 494 -2.58 -13.45 0.62
C LEU A 494 -3.48 -12.26 0.98
N GLY A 495 -4.61 -12.12 0.29
CA GLY A 495 -5.38 -10.87 0.23
C GLY A 495 -4.90 -9.90 -0.84
N PHE A 496 -5.47 -8.71 -0.82
CA PHE A 496 -5.08 -7.58 -1.67
C PHE A 496 -3.72 -7.00 -1.24
N PRO A 497 -2.74 -6.85 -2.16
CA PRO A 497 -1.47 -6.20 -1.86
C PRO A 497 -1.61 -4.67 -1.86
N LEU A 498 -1.76 -4.09 -0.68
CA LEU A 498 -1.75 -2.64 -0.44
C LEU A 498 -0.45 -1.98 -0.96
N ASP A 499 -0.45 -0.70 -1.35
CA ASP A 499 0.77 0.03 -1.74
C ASP A 499 1.16 1.06 -0.69
N GLY A 500 2.46 1.12 -0.35
CA GLY A 500 2.96 1.89 0.80
C GLY A 500 3.54 3.27 0.49
N ASP A 501 3.87 3.99 1.55
CA ASP A 501 4.54 5.29 1.53
C ASP A 501 6.04 5.21 1.17
N VAL A 502 6.77 4.19 1.66
CA VAL A 502 8.22 4.08 1.47
C VAL A 502 8.59 3.27 0.22
N PRO A 503 9.34 3.84 -0.76
CA PRO A 503 9.87 3.09 -1.90
C PRO A 503 10.67 1.87 -1.45
N ALA A 504 10.35 0.68 -2.00
CA ALA A 504 10.92 -0.58 -1.51
C ALA A 504 12.46 -0.65 -1.43
N PRO A 505 13.26 -0.03 -2.33
CA PRO A 505 14.72 0.06 -2.16
C PRO A 505 15.19 0.67 -0.84
N GLU A 506 14.39 1.55 -0.24
CA GLU A 506 14.73 2.37 0.92
C GLU A 506 14.36 1.66 2.22
N GLY A 507 13.19 1.00 2.25
CA GLY A 507 12.89 -0.07 3.21
C GLY A 507 13.78 -1.32 3.06
N GLY A 508 14.54 -1.41 1.96
CA GLY A 508 15.58 -2.40 1.71
C GLY A 508 15.13 -3.69 1.02
N GLY A 509 13.99 -3.66 0.34
CA GLY A 509 13.48 -4.68 -0.59
C GLY A 509 14.09 -4.59 -2.00
N SER A 510 13.32 -4.96 -3.02
CA SER A 510 13.72 -4.85 -4.45
C SER A 510 13.32 -3.51 -5.06
N ALA A 511 13.95 -3.13 -6.17
CA ALA A 511 13.56 -1.96 -6.97
C ALA A 511 12.38 -2.22 -7.93
N ASP A 512 12.04 -3.50 -8.12
CA ASP A 512 10.93 -3.96 -8.96
C ASP A 512 9.74 -4.47 -8.11
N ALA A 513 9.70 -4.07 -6.83
CA ALA A 513 8.60 -4.36 -5.92
C ALA A 513 7.70 -3.11 -5.76
N ARG A 514 6.44 -3.33 -5.36
CA ARG A 514 5.55 -2.29 -4.81
C ARG A 514 6.22 -1.58 -3.62
N ASN A 515 5.68 -0.44 -3.18
CA ASN A 515 6.19 0.22 -1.99
C ASN A 515 5.96 -0.61 -0.72
N CYS A 516 6.66 -0.22 0.33
CA CYS A 516 6.56 -0.77 1.66
C CYS A 516 5.98 0.30 2.58
N TYR A 517 5.18 -0.10 3.55
CA TYR A 517 4.80 0.80 4.63
C TYR A 517 6.01 1.11 5.52
N SER A 518 6.07 2.34 6.01
CA SER A 518 7.02 2.86 7.00
C SER A 518 6.91 2.14 8.36
N ALA A 519 7.50 2.71 9.40
CA ALA A 519 7.49 2.10 10.72
C ALA A 519 7.41 3.16 11.81
N SER A 520 6.52 2.95 12.78
CA SER A 520 6.10 3.92 13.82
C SER A 520 5.19 5.06 13.34
N THR A 521 4.61 4.94 12.14
CA THR A 521 3.53 5.81 11.61
C THR A 521 2.23 4.98 11.55
N PRO A 522 1.04 5.54 11.88
CA PRO A 522 -0.25 4.92 11.59
C PRO A 522 -0.50 4.83 10.08
N HIS A 523 -1.38 3.93 9.67
CA HIS A 523 -1.85 3.76 8.28
C HIS A 523 -3.26 3.18 8.32
N TYR A 524 -4.24 3.82 7.70
CA TYR A 524 -5.65 3.46 7.85
C TYR A 524 -6.21 2.76 6.60
N ILE A 525 -7.22 1.92 6.82
CA ILE A 525 -8.01 1.24 5.78
C ILE A 525 -9.47 1.28 6.22
N GLY A 526 -10.28 2.10 5.55
CA GLY A 526 -11.72 2.14 5.72
C GLY A 526 -12.41 0.96 5.04
N PHE A 527 -13.46 0.44 5.69
CA PHE A 527 -14.27 -0.67 5.20
C PHE A 527 -15.78 -0.40 5.40
N ASP A 528 -16.41 0.23 4.41
CA ASP A 528 -17.86 0.37 4.32
C ASP A 528 -18.51 -0.97 3.98
N TRP A 529 -19.68 -1.22 4.56
CA TRP A 529 -20.64 -2.20 4.06
C TRP A 529 -22.08 -1.64 4.13
N TRP A 530 -22.89 -1.92 3.11
CA TRP A 530 -24.29 -1.50 3.09
C TRP A 530 -25.18 -2.51 2.39
N LEU A 531 -26.43 -2.59 2.83
CA LEU A 531 -27.46 -3.37 2.17
C LEU A 531 -28.39 -2.41 1.41
N PRO A 532 -28.37 -2.38 0.06
CA PRO A 532 -29.10 -1.38 -0.73
C PRO A 532 -30.62 -1.41 -0.52
N LEU A 533 -31.30 -0.38 -1.01
CA LEU A 533 -32.76 -0.28 -0.89
C LEU A 533 -33.47 -1.13 -1.97
N ASP A 534 -34.56 -1.80 -1.55
CA ASP A 534 -35.47 -2.68 -2.32
C ASP A 534 -35.03 -4.15 -2.56
N HIS A 535 -33.94 -4.63 -1.93
CA HIS A 535 -33.76 -6.05 -1.58
C HIS A 535 -34.80 -6.41 -0.50
N ALA A 536 -35.70 -7.39 -0.69
CA ALA A 536 -37.07 -7.20 -0.21
C ALA A 536 -37.84 -8.38 0.39
N ASN A 537 -37.39 -9.64 0.32
CA ASN A 537 -37.68 -10.68 1.34
C ASN A 537 -36.64 -11.81 1.42
N GLU A 538 -35.85 -12.02 0.37
CA GLU A 538 -35.00 -13.18 0.07
C GLU A 538 -33.95 -13.49 1.16
N ILE A 539 -33.35 -12.48 1.78
CA ILE A 539 -32.30 -12.64 2.82
C ILE A 539 -32.83 -12.93 4.24
N GLN A 540 -34.02 -13.50 4.44
CA GLN A 540 -34.68 -13.55 5.75
C GLN A 540 -34.27 -14.74 6.64
N THR A 541 -33.45 -14.42 7.65
CA THR A 541 -32.82 -15.32 8.63
C THR A 541 -31.48 -15.90 8.21
N ASP A 542 -31.01 -15.56 7.01
CA ASP A 542 -29.62 -15.70 6.59
C ASP A 542 -28.62 -15.15 7.61
N SER A 543 -27.41 -15.69 7.58
CA SER A 543 -26.27 -15.20 8.33
C SER A 543 -24.98 -15.46 7.57
N VAL A 544 -24.19 -14.42 7.36
CA VAL A 544 -22.79 -14.50 6.92
C VAL A 544 -21.86 -14.38 8.14
N GLN A 545 -20.71 -15.05 8.10
CA GLN A 545 -19.59 -14.87 9.01
C GLN A 545 -18.31 -14.73 8.19
N PHE A 546 -17.47 -13.75 8.54
CA PHE A 546 -16.15 -13.52 7.95
C PHE A 546 -15.19 -12.93 9.00
N ASP A 547 -13.89 -13.09 8.76
CA ASP A 547 -12.82 -12.41 9.49
C ASP A 547 -12.11 -11.46 8.51
N LEU A 548 -12.02 -10.16 8.81
CA LEU A 548 -11.07 -9.25 8.17
C LEU A 548 -9.69 -9.40 8.83
N GLY A 549 -8.61 -9.10 8.10
CA GLY A 549 -7.29 -9.08 8.71
C GLY A 549 -6.14 -8.69 7.79
N PHE A 550 -4.98 -8.52 8.41
CA PHE A 550 -3.76 -8.12 7.74
C PHE A 550 -2.70 -9.24 7.75
N TYR A 551 -1.96 -9.35 6.64
CA TYR A 551 -0.73 -10.13 6.56
C TYR A 551 0.44 -9.20 6.27
N THR A 552 1.60 -9.42 6.89
CA THR A 552 2.78 -8.57 6.67
C THR A 552 4.07 -9.37 6.47
N GLU A 553 4.94 -8.86 5.60
CA GLU A 553 6.33 -9.29 5.46
C GLU A 553 7.27 -8.11 5.60
N GLN A 554 8.43 -8.33 6.23
CA GLN A 554 9.46 -7.30 6.34
C GLN A 554 9.89 -6.87 4.93
N CYS A 555 9.87 -5.57 4.63
CA CYS A 555 10.29 -5.01 3.36
C CYS A 555 11.70 -5.50 2.99
N ARG A 556 12.58 -5.45 3.98
CA ARG A 556 13.99 -5.72 3.86
C ARG A 556 14.33 -7.16 3.44
N HIS A 557 15.00 -7.27 2.30
CA HIS A 557 15.39 -8.52 1.61
C HIS A 557 14.24 -9.33 0.98
N ASN A 558 13.00 -8.84 1.03
CA ASN A 558 11.86 -9.42 0.30
C ASN A 558 11.52 -8.57 -0.94
N ASN A 559 10.56 -9.04 -1.74
CA ASN A 559 10.20 -8.47 -3.03
C ASN A 559 8.69 -8.19 -3.17
N GLY A 560 7.96 -8.08 -2.06
CA GLY A 560 6.53 -7.75 -2.05
C GLY A 560 5.58 -8.84 -2.53
N SER A 561 6.06 -10.06 -2.81
CA SER A 561 5.25 -11.19 -3.33
C SER A 561 4.91 -12.27 -2.30
N GLY A 562 5.23 -12.08 -1.02
CA GLY A 562 4.76 -12.94 0.07
C GLY A 562 5.48 -14.29 0.22
N GLN A 563 5.13 -15.05 1.27
CA GLN A 563 5.90 -16.22 1.72
C GLN A 563 5.72 -17.51 0.88
N GLY A 564 5.14 -17.39 -0.32
CA GLY A 564 5.33 -18.36 -1.40
C GLY A 564 6.71 -18.23 -2.07
N GLY A 565 7.33 -17.04 -2.05
CA GLY A 565 8.56 -16.66 -2.77
C GLY A 565 9.88 -17.32 -2.32
N GLY A 566 9.83 -18.53 -1.78
CA GLY A 566 10.94 -19.27 -1.17
C GLY A 566 12.04 -19.78 -2.12
N VAL A 567 12.61 -18.91 -2.96
CA VAL A 567 13.69 -19.20 -3.92
C VAL A 567 13.31 -20.28 -4.95
N GLY A 568 12.17 -20.08 -5.61
CA GLY A 568 11.80 -20.70 -6.89
C GLY A 568 12.08 -19.75 -8.08
N ASP A 569 12.00 -20.28 -9.31
CA ASP A 569 12.10 -19.48 -10.55
C ASP A 569 11.05 -18.35 -10.57
N PRO A 570 11.34 -17.18 -11.19
CA PRO A 570 10.42 -16.06 -11.24
C PRO A 570 9.14 -16.43 -11.99
N GLU A 571 8.00 -15.90 -11.52
CA GLU A 571 6.74 -16.05 -12.22
C GLU A 571 6.64 -15.04 -13.36
N ILE A 572 6.04 -15.51 -14.46
CA ILE A 572 5.91 -14.79 -15.72
C ILE A 572 4.42 -14.47 -15.90
N PRO A 573 3.97 -13.23 -15.68
CA PRO A 573 2.58 -12.83 -15.93
C PRO A 573 2.17 -13.11 -17.37
N SER A 574 0.89 -13.44 -17.56
CA SER A 574 0.32 -13.63 -18.88
C SER A 574 -1.13 -13.19 -18.97
N ARG A 575 -1.56 -12.77 -20.16
CA ARG A 575 -2.95 -12.35 -20.42
C ARG A 575 -3.40 -12.68 -21.84
N THR A 576 -4.66 -13.05 -21.99
CA THR A 576 -5.31 -13.26 -23.29
C THR A 576 -6.14 -12.05 -23.71
N GLY A 577 -6.16 -11.75 -25.00
CA GLY A 577 -6.99 -10.68 -25.57
C GLY A 577 -7.52 -11.02 -26.97
N THR A 578 -8.41 -10.16 -27.48
CA THR A 578 -9.03 -10.31 -28.81
C THR A 578 -8.43 -9.33 -29.82
N GLY A 579 -8.49 -9.66 -31.10
CA GLY A 579 -7.93 -8.84 -32.19
C GLY A 579 -6.45 -9.13 -32.47
N PHE A 580 -5.72 -8.10 -32.89
CA PHE A 580 -4.28 -8.17 -33.13
C PHE A 580 -3.50 -7.82 -31.86
N GLY A 581 -2.75 -8.80 -31.35
CA GLY A 581 -1.76 -8.53 -30.31
C GLY A 581 -0.62 -7.70 -30.89
N LYS A 582 -0.36 -6.54 -30.27
CA LYS A 582 0.87 -5.76 -30.43
C LYS A 582 1.71 -5.92 -29.17
N LEU A 583 3.03 -5.79 -29.34
CA LEU A 583 4.03 -5.98 -28.29
C LEU A 583 4.64 -4.67 -27.78
N SER A 584 4.14 -3.51 -28.26
CA SER A 584 4.33 -2.21 -27.61
C SER A 584 3.02 -1.42 -27.51
N GLU A 585 2.87 -0.67 -26.42
CA GLU A 585 1.60 -0.06 -26.01
C GLU A 585 1.45 1.39 -26.46
N SER A 586 2.57 2.10 -26.62
CA SER A 586 2.65 3.50 -27.07
C SER A 586 2.08 3.74 -28.47
N GLU A 587 1.85 2.69 -29.26
CA GLU A 587 1.24 2.75 -30.59
C GLU A 587 -0.28 2.54 -30.63
N ASN A 588 -0.93 2.24 -29.50
CA ASN A 588 -2.36 1.90 -29.47
C ASN A 588 -3.29 3.11 -29.75
N GLN A 589 -2.75 4.34 -29.73
CA GLN A 589 -3.50 5.61 -29.78
C GLN A 589 -4.24 5.93 -31.11
N ASN A 590 -4.41 4.99 -32.07
CA ASN A 590 -4.85 5.34 -33.43
C ASN A 590 -5.78 4.36 -34.18
N ASN A 591 -6.41 3.39 -33.52
CA ASN A 591 -7.52 2.57 -34.08
C ASN A 591 -7.31 2.12 -35.56
N GLY A 592 -6.20 1.43 -35.82
CA GLY A 592 -5.63 1.20 -37.16
C GLY A 592 -6.40 0.26 -38.09
N TYR A 593 -7.63 0.59 -38.46
CA TYR A 593 -8.41 -0.15 -39.46
C TYR A 593 -7.95 0.14 -40.90
N GLY A 594 -7.38 -0.87 -41.56
CA GLY A 594 -7.11 -0.89 -43.00
C GLY A 594 -7.43 -2.28 -43.59
N ASP A 595 -8.32 -2.33 -44.59
CA ASP A 595 -8.87 -3.57 -45.14
C ASP A 595 -7.85 -4.46 -45.92
N ASP A 596 -6.61 -4.00 -46.12
CA ASP A 596 -5.58 -4.68 -46.92
C ASP A 596 -4.26 -5.11 -46.20
N GLY A 597 -4.14 -4.87 -44.88
CA GLY A 597 -3.64 -5.85 -43.88
C GLY A 597 -2.13 -6.07 -43.57
N GLU A 598 -1.92 -6.95 -42.59
CA GLU A 598 -0.70 -7.74 -42.24
C GLU A 598 0.55 -7.05 -41.62
N ASP A 599 0.61 -5.72 -41.46
CA ASP A 599 1.78 -5.04 -40.86
C ASP A 599 1.87 -5.18 -39.31
N PHE A 600 3.08 -5.43 -38.81
CA PHE A 600 3.53 -5.41 -37.41
C PHE A 600 4.66 -4.36 -37.31
N ASP A 601 4.33 -3.08 -37.06
CA ASP A 601 5.26 -1.93 -37.17
C ASP A 601 6.26 -1.82 -36.00
N THR A 602 6.93 -2.93 -35.68
CA THR A 602 7.92 -3.07 -34.62
C THR A 602 9.24 -3.56 -35.24
N PRO A 603 10.08 -2.65 -35.76
CA PRO A 603 11.19 -3.00 -36.66
C PRO A 603 12.36 -3.79 -36.02
N ASN A 604 12.30 -4.04 -34.71
CA ASN A 604 13.24 -4.90 -34.00
C ASN A 604 12.71 -6.33 -33.77
N ALA A 605 11.39 -6.54 -33.81
CA ALA A 605 10.71 -7.78 -33.45
C ALA A 605 11.18 -9.01 -34.23
N ILE A 606 11.11 -10.19 -33.62
CA ILE A 606 11.16 -11.47 -34.32
C ILE A 606 9.76 -12.05 -34.46
N THR A 607 9.32 -12.22 -35.71
CA THR A 607 8.00 -12.76 -36.06
C THR A 607 8.17 -14.14 -36.69
N SER A 608 7.55 -15.16 -36.09
CA SER A 608 7.48 -16.52 -36.61
C SER A 608 6.04 -16.89 -36.95
N ARG A 609 5.84 -17.68 -38.01
CA ARG A 609 4.51 -17.91 -38.60
C ARG A 609 4.34 -19.33 -39.12
N ALA A 610 3.20 -19.94 -38.81
CA ALA A 610 2.71 -21.18 -39.39
C ALA A 610 1.30 -20.97 -39.97
N ARG A 611 1.10 -21.16 -41.28
CA ARG A 611 -0.20 -20.87 -41.93
C ARG A 611 -0.64 -21.84 -43.02
N ASN A 612 -1.94 -21.84 -43.32
CA ASN A 612 -2.50 -22.48 -44.50
C ASN A 612 -2.24 -21.65 -45.77
N GLY A 613 -1.41 -22.16 -46.68
CA GLY A 613 -1.06 -21.52 -47.94
C GLY A 613 -1.79 -22.10 -49.16
N ASN A 614 -1.50 -21.53 -50.34
CA ASN A 614 -2.18 -21.83 -51.61
C ASN A 614 -1.72 -23.16 -52.26
N GLY A 615 -1.73 -24.25 -51.48
CA GLY A 615 -1.35 -25.61 -51.88
C GLY A 615 -0.61 -26.46 -50.82
N GLY A 616 -0.34 -25.92 -49.63
CA GLY A 616 0.45 -26.57 -48.58
C GLY A 616 0.51 -25.72 -47.30
N TRP A 617 1.27 -26.17 -46.31
CA TRP A 617 1.56 -25.37 -45.11
C TRP A 617 2.84 -24.56 -45.34
N GLU A 618 2.87 -23.32 -44.88
CA GLU A 618 4.06 -22.47 -44.87
C GLU A 618 4.50 -22.24 -43.43
N VAL A 619 5.76 -22.55 -43.13
CA VAL A 619 6.44 -22.19 -41.87
C VAL A 619 7.57 -21.22 -42.20
N GLY A 620 7.67 -20.12 -41.46
CA GLY A 620 8.66 -19.07 -41.71
C GLY A 620 9.02 -18.27 -40.46
N ILE A 621 10.20 -17.64 -40.49
CA ILE A 621 10.73 -16.75 -39.45
C ILE A 621 11.36 -15.51 -40.10
N GLY A 622 11.20 -14.35 -39.48
CA GLY A 622 11.72 -13.09 -39.99
C GLY A 622 11.79 -12.01 -38.90
N SER A 623 12.03 -10.77 -39.33
CA SER A 623 12.03 -9.59 -38.46
C SER A 623 10.98 -8.56 -38.91
N GLY A 624 10.26 -7.98 -37.96
CA GLY A 624 9.11 -7.10 -38.23
C GLY A 624 8.03 -7.78 -39.07
N ASP A 625 7.44 -7.02 -40.00
CA ASP A 625 6.30 -7.42 -40.86
C ASP A 625 6.54 -8.65 -41.75
N THR A 626 7.79 -9.09 -41.91
CA THR A 626 8.18 -10.03 -42.98
C THR A 626 8.72 -11.38 -42.48
N PRO A 627 7.85 -12.29 -41.98
CA PRO A 627 8.20 -13.70 -41.69
C PRO A 627 8.45 -14.55 -42.96
N SER A 628 8.96 -13.91 -44.03
CA SER A 628 9.14 -14.48 -45.37
C SER A 628 10.59 -14.46 -45.87
N GLU A 629 11.55 -14.10 -45.02
CA GLU A 629 12.97 -14.07 -45.40
C GLU A 629 13.60 -15.47 -45.47
N ASP A 630 13.27 -16.36 -44.52
CA ASP A 630 13.55 -17.80 -44.60
C ASP A 630 12.27 -18.60 -44.31
N THR A 631 11.77 -19.33 -45.34
CA THR A 631 10.54 -20.14 -45.26
C THR A 631 10.76 -21.57 -45.75
N THR A 632 9.89 -22.49 -45.33
CA THR A 632 9.85 -23.88 -45.80
C THR A 632 8.42 -24.40 -45.95
N ASP A 633 8.10 -24.89 -47.15
CA ASP A 633 6.86 -25.62 -47.43
C ASP A 633 6.81 -26.94 -46.63
N ALA A 634 5.78 -27.13 -45.82
CA ALA A 634 5.55 -28.34 -45.04
C ALA A 634 4.31 -29.11 -45.53
N SER A 635 4.36 -30.46 -45.49
CA SER A 635 3.29 -31.32 -46.02
C SER A 635 2.51 -32.03 -44.91
N TRP A 636 1.38 -31.46 -44.49
CA TRP A 636 0.50 -32.02 -43.46
C TRP A 636 -0.86 -32.43 -44.06
N SER A 637 -1.61 -33.26 -43.33
CA SER A 637 -2.95 -33.72 -43.73
C SER A 637 -3.94 -33.56 -42.58
N PHE A 638 -4.99 -32.76 -42.81
CA PHE A 638 -6.02 -32.42 -41.83
C PHE A 638 -6.91 -33.61 -41.39
N PRO A 639 -7.53 -33.55 -40.20
CA PRO A 639 -7.33 -32.54 -39.14
C PRO A 639 -6.01 -32.75 -38.39
N LEU A 640 -5.55 -31.71 -37.68
CA LEU A 640 -4.39 -31.80 -36.78
C LEU A 640 -4.82 -31.55 -35.33
N SER A 641 -4.20 -32.28 -34.42
CA SER A 641 -4.36 -32.12 -32.97
C SER A 641 -3.06 -32.59 -32.32
N ASN A 642 -2.63 -31.89 -31.28
CA ASN A 642 -1.42 -32.16 -30.52
C ASN A 642 -0.19 -32.16 -31.45
N VAL A 643 0.04 -30.99 -32.05
CA VAL A 643 1.21 -30.66 -32.85
C VAL A 643 2.16 -29.80 -32.02
N PRO A 644 3.31 -30.32 -31.55
CA PRO A 644 4.24 -29.53 -30.77
C PRO A 644 4.84 -28.40 -31.61
N TRP A 645 5.00 -27.24 -31.00
CA TRP A 645 5.71 -26.09 -31.55
C TRP A 645 6.64 -25.48 -30.51
N SER A 646 7.70 -24.82 -30.97
CA SER A 646 8.51 -23.95 -30.10
C SER A 646 9.18 -22.81 -30.88
N LEU A 647 9.35 -21.67 -30.21
CA LEU A 647 10.24 -20.59 -30.60
C LEU A 647 11.37 -20.53 -29.57
N SER A 648 12.62 -20.62 -30.03
CA SER A 648 13.80 -20.73 -29.16
C SER A 648 14.92 -19.79 -29.59
N TYR A 649 15.71 -19.30 -28.64
CA TYR A 649 16.84 -18.39 -28.83
C TYR A 649 18.06 -18.86 -28.02
N ASP A 650 19.25 -18.91 -28.65
CA ASP A 650 20.54 -19.16 -28.03
C ASP A 650 21.36 -17.85 -27.99
N SER A 651 21.50 -17.25 -26.82
CA SER A 651 22.22 -15.96 -26.66
C SER A 651 23.74 -16.08 -26.86
N SER A 652 24.29 -17.30 -26.93
CA SER A 652 25.74 -17.53 -27.08
C SER A 652 26.24 -17.38 -28.52
N ASP A 653 25.37 -17.58 -29.53
CA ASP A 653 25.66 -17.25 -30.93
C ASP A 653 24.57 -16.48 -31.69
N GLY A 654 23.43 -16.21 -31.04
CA GLY A 654 22.30 -15.44 -31.56
C GLY A 654 21.37 -16.25 -32.47
N THR A 655 21.42 -17.58 -32.45
CA THR A 655 20.54 -18.41 -33.27
C THR A 655 19.13 -18.46 -32.69
N THR A 656 18.14 -18.21 -33.54
CA THR A 656 16.71 -18.33 -33.23
C THR A 656 16.10 -19.42 -34.11
N GLU A 657 15.44 -20.42 -33.53
CA GLU A 657 14.76 -21.48 -34.28
C GLU A 657 13.26 -21.53 -33.95
N PHE A 658 12.42 -21.59 -34.99
CA PHE A 658 10.99 -21.86 -34.89
C PHE A 658 10.69 -23.28 -35.41
N ASN A 659 10.15 -24.10 -34.51
CA ASN A 659 9.81 -25.51 -34.71
C ASN A 659 8.30 -25.68 -34.79
N VAL A 660 7.81 -26.45 -35.77
CA VAL A 660 6.42 -26.90 -35.85
C VAL A 660 6.39 -28.38 -36.28
N GLY A 661 6.15 -29.27 -35.32
CA GLY A 661 6.10 -30.73 -35.43
C GLY A 661 7.38 -31.40 -35.94
N ALA A 662 7.62 -31.34 -37.25
CA ALA A 662 8.78 -31.94 -37.91
C ALA A 662 9.46 -30.99 -38.92
N THR A 663 9.06 -29.73 -38.93
CA THR A 663 9.66 -28.65 -39.72
C THR A 663 10.30 -27.65 -38.78
N THR A 664 11.53 -27.24 -39.09
CA THR A 664 12.30 -26.21 -38.37
C THR A 664 12.74 -25.15 -39.37
N VAL A 665 12.63 -23.88 -38.99
CA VAL A 665 13.26 -22.75 -39.69
C VAL A 665 14.14 -21.98 -38.69
N SER A 666 15.27 -21.45 -39.15
CA SER A 666 16.30 -20.87 -38.27
C SER A 666 16.95 -19.62 -38.85
N ARG A 667 17.22 -18.64 -37.99
CA ARG A 667 17.76 -17.31 -38.30
C ARG A 667 18.81 -16.91 -37.26
N THR A 668 19.64 -15.90 -37.56
CA THR A 668 20.42 -15.20 -36.53
C THR A 668 19.72 -13.88 -36.14
N THR A 669 19.40 -13.72 -34.87
CA THR A 669 18.80 -12.54 -34.23
C THR A 669 19.87 -11.76 -33.47
N ALA A 670 19.69 -10.45 -33.32
CA ALA A 670 20.51 -9.61 -32.43
C ALA A 670 19.78 -9.44 -31.08
N ALA A 671 20.51 -9.41 -29.96
CA ALA A 671 19.89 -9.28 -28.63
C ALA A 671 18.99 -8.05 -28.47
N SER A 672 19.25 -6.95 -29.20
CA SER A 672 18.38 -5.77 -29.29
C SER A 672 17.11 -6.00 -30.16
N ALA A 673 16.51 -7.17 -30.02
CA ALA A 673 15.25 -7.62 -30.58
C ALA A 673 14.38 -8.27 -29.48
N PHE A 674 14.74 -7.98 -28.23
CA PHE A 674 14.13 -8.43 -26.99
C PHE A 674 14.09 -7.22 -26.02
N ASP A 675 12.89 -6.93 -25.54
CA ASP A 675 12.41 -5.78 -24.76
C ASP A 675 11.33 -6.29 -23.77
N GLY A 676 11.49 -7.55 -23.35
CA GLY A 676 10.71 -8.19 -22.30
C GLY A 676 9.43 -8.92 -22.72
N ARG A 677 8.98 -9.03 -23.98
CA ARG A 677 7.64 -9.63 -24.23
C ARG A 677 7.58 -10.72 -25.30
N LEU A 678 6.73 -11.73 -25.02
CA LEU A 678 6.47 -12.87 -25.91
C LEU A 678 4.98 -12.96 -26.25
N LEU A 679 4.66 -13.23 -27.52
CA LEU A 679 3.30 -13.25 -28.07
C LEU A 679 3.00 -14.58 -28.76
N VAL A 680 1.80 -15.13 -28.51
CA VAL A 680 1.19 -16.21 -29.30
C VAL A 680 -0.16 -15.72 -29.83
N GLN A 681 -0.32 -15.66 -31.15
CA GLN A 681 -1.58 -15.22 -31.78
C GLN A 681 -2.18 -16.32 -32.67
N THR A 682 -3.47 -16.59 -32.49
CA THR A 682 -4.26 -17.53 -33.31
C THR A 682 -5.20 -16.77 -34.25
N LYS A 683 -5.36 -17.26 -35.49
CA LYS A 683 -6.13 -16.59 -36.56
C LYS A 683 -7.01 -17.60 -37.29
N ALA A 684 -8.32 -17.37 -37.39
CA ALA A 684 -9.29 -18.35 -37.90
C ALA A 684 -10.33 -17.79 -38.91
N ASP A 685 -10.60 -18.59 -39.94
CA ASP A 685 -11.46 -18.34 -41.11
C ASP A 685 -12.05 -19.71 -41.54
N GLU A 686 -13.36 -19.93 -41.37
CA GLU A 686 -14.04 -21.25 -41.50
C GLU A 686 -13.38 -22.39 -40.65
N ALA A 687 -12.86 -22.04 -39.46
CA ALA A 687 -11.99 -22.92 -38.65
C ALA A 687 -12.02 -22.63 -37.14
N THR A 688 -11.49 -23.58 -36.36
CA THR A 688 -11.01 -23.36 -34.98
C THR A 688 -9.52 -23.67 -34.94
N VAL A 689 -8.75 -22.77 -34.31
CA VAL A 689 -7.32 -22.86 -34.06
C VAL A 689 -7.09 -22.71 -32.57
N ASN A 690 -6.34 -23.62 -31.96
CA ASN A 690 -5.99 -23.57 -30.56
C ASN A 690 -4.47 -23.76 -30.37
N ALA A 691 -3.88 -22.97 -29.48
CA ALA A 691 -2.53 -23.15 -28.96
C ALA A 691 -2.65 -23.40 -27.45
N GLU A 692 -2.32 -24.62 -27.02
CA GLU A 692 -2.54 -25.13 -25.66
C GLU A 692 -1.22 -25.50 -24.99
N ASN A 693 -1.19 -25.52 -23.65
CA ASN A 693 -0.02 -25.90 -22.85
C ASN A 693 1.21 -25.02 -23.15
N VAL A 694 1.00 -23.70 -23.29
CA VAL A 694 2.07 -22.74 -23.51
C VAL A 694 2.98 -22.70 -22.28
N SER A 695 4.28 -22.87 -22.48
CA SER A 695 5.28 -22.98 -21.42
C SER A 695 6.58 -22.29 -21.83
N LEU A 696 7.25 -21.62 -20.89
CA LEU A 696 8.52 -20.92 -21.10
C LEU A 696 9.66 -21.58 -20.30
N SER A 697 10.84 -21.63 -20.89
CA SER A 697 12.08 -22.05 -20.22
C SER A 697 13.18 -21.02 -20.49
N VAL A 698 13.89 -20.57 -19.46
CA VAL A 698 15.00 -19.59 -19.55
C VAL A 698 16.29 -20.23 -19.00
N ASP A 699 17.37 -20.16 -19.77
CA ASP A 699 18.64 -20.86 -19.59
C ASP A 699 18.53 -22.39 -19.31
N GLY A 700 17.40 -22.98 -19.71
CA GLY A 700 17.04 -24.39 -19.52
C GLY A 700 16.27 -24.70 -18.23
N ASN A 701 15.84 -23.70 -17.47
CA ASN A 701 14.99 -23.82 -16.30
C ASN A 701 13.54 -23.45 -16.68
N SER A 702 12.58 -24.32 -16.34
CA SER A 702 11.16 -24.04 -16.62
C SER A 702 10.68 -22.89 -15.74
N GLN A 703 10.14 -21.84 -16.34
CA GLN A 703 9.54 -20.73 -15.61
C GLN A 703 8.09 -21.08 -15.24
N THR A 704 7.58 -20.49 -14.16
CA THR A 704 6.14 -20.52 -13.86
C THR A 704 5.46 -19.43 -14.69
N ILE A 705 4.31 -19.73 -15.30
CA ILE A 705 3.47 -18.73 -15.96
C ILE A 705 2.26 -18.48 -15.06
N ASN A 706 2.06 -17.24 -14.66
CA ASN A 706 0.91 -16.82 -13.86
C ASN A 706 -0.14 -16.22 -14.82
N GLY A 707 -1.29 -16.88 -14.95
CA GLY A 707 -2.33 -16.55 -15.94
C GLY A 707 -2.54 -17.63 -17.03
N PRO A 708 -3.27 -17.32 -18.11
CA PRO A 708 -3.70 -18.29 -19.11
C PRO A 708 -2.56 -18.87 -19.97
N THR A 709 -2.34 -20.19 -19.88
CA THR A 709 -1.37 -20.93 -20.71
C THR A 709 -1.95 -21.46 -22.03
N SER A 710 -2.96 -20.79 -22.59
CA SER A 710 -3.61 -21.21 -23.85
C SER A 710 -4.40 -20.09 -24.52
N VAL A 711 -4.51 -20.13 -25.85
CA VAL A 711 -5.33 -19.21 -26.64
C VAL A 711 -5.98 -19.90 -27.84
N GLN A 712 -7.26 -19.61 -28.07
CA GLN A 712 -8.07 -20.17 -29.16
C GLN A 712 -8.76 -19.07 -29.97
N ALA A 713 -8.77 -19.20 -31.30
CA ALA A 713 -9.64 -18.45 -32.21
C ALA A 713 -10.59 -19.42 -32.94
N THR A 714 -11.89 -19.12 -32.93
CA THR A 714 -12.93 -19.87 -33.63
C THR A 714 -13.74 -18.93 -34.51
N ASN A 715 -14.03 -19.38 -35.74
CA ASN A 715 -14.83 -18.65 -36.72
C ASN A 715 -15.64 -19.64 -37.58
N ASP A 716 -16.96 -19.54 -37.54
CA ASP A 716 -17.91 -20.41 -38.24
C ASP A 716 -18.96 -19.64 -39.07
N ASP A 717 -18.74 -18.34 -39.31
CA ASP A 717 -19.74 -17.45 -39.89
C ASP A 717 -19.69 -17.41 -41.44
N ASP A 718 -20.85 -17.49 -42.09
CA ASP A 718 -21.06 -17.38 -43.56
C ASP A 718 -20.67 -15.96 -44.13
N GLY A 719 -20.21 -15.05 -43.27
CA GLY A 719 -20.03 -13.62 -43.54
C GLY A 719 -18.59 -13.15 -43.34
N GLY A 720 -17.88 -12.90 -44.45
CA GLY A 720 -16.44 -12.65 -44.48
C GLY A 720 -15.89 -11.65 -43.44
N GLY A 721 -15.26 -12.22 -42.42
CA GLY A 721 -14.45 -11.60 -41.37
C GLY A 721 -13.62 -12.71 -40.71
N ARG A 722 -12.57 -12.35 -39.96
CA ARG A 722 -11.69 -13.32 -39.28
C ARG A 722 -11.73 -13.17 -37.77
N ALA A 723 -11.67 -14.28 -37.06
CA ALA A 723 -11.40 -14.28 -35.63
C ALA A 723 -9.89 -14.23 -35.38
N PHE A 724 -9.49 -13.40 -34.43
CA PHE A 724 -8.10 -13.25 -33.99
C PHE A 724 -8.12 -13.17 -32.46
N ASN A 725 -7.37 -14.04 -31.79
CA ASN A 725 -7.16 -13.99 -30.34
C ASN A 725 -5.67 -14.19 -30.03
N TYR A 726 -5.16 -13.54 -29.00
CA TYR A 726 -3.76 -13.60 -28.59
C TYR A 726 -3.57 -13.94 -27.11
N LEU A 727 -2.36 -14.37 -26.79
CA LEU A 727 -1.79 -14.54 -25.46
C LEU A 727 -0.45 -13.80 -25.43
N VAL A 728 -0.25 -12.91 -24.47
CA VAL A 728 1.04 -12.27 -24.16
C VAL A 728 1.57 -12.84 -22.86
N LEU A 729 2.88 -13.06 -22.79
CA LEU A 729 3.66 -13.27 -21.56
C LEU A 729 4.56 -12.04 -21.38
N ASP A 730 4.51 -11.42 -20.20
CA ASP A 730 5.40 -10.32 -19.82
C ASP A 730 6.60 -10.89 -19.05
N THR A 731 7.80 -10.60 -19.52
CA THR A 731 9.07 -11.18 -19.07
C THR A 731 10.13 -10.09 -18.86
N ALA A 732 11.31 -10.45 -18.35
CA ALA A 732 12.47 -9.56 -18.28
C ALA A 732 13.53 -9.83 -19.37
N LEU A 733 13.20 -10.56 -20.44
CA LEU A 733 14.18 -11.00 -21.45
C LEU A 733 14.73 -9.84 -22.30
N ASP A 734 16.01 -9.52 -22.13
CA ASP A 734 16.77 -8.51 -22.91
C ASP A 734 17.66 -9.12 -24.02
N GLY A 735 17.57 -10.45 -24.18
CA GLY A 735 18.40 -11.22 -25.11
C GLY A 735 19.79 -11.59 -24.57
N SER A 736 20.06 -11.42 -23.28
CA SER A 736 21.28 -11.94 -22.64
C SER A 736 21.16 -13.42 -22.24
N GLU A 737 19.97 -13.90 -21.87
CA GLU A 737 19.64 -15.31 -21.63
C GLU A 737 19.24 -16.06 -22.90
N SER A 738 19.36 -17.39 -22.86
CA SER A 738 18.76 -18.27 -23.86
C SER A 738 17.34 -18.67 -23.42
N PHE A 739 16.37 -18.78 -24.34
CA PHE A 739 15.01 -19.19 -23.99
C PHE A 739 14.38 -20.18 -24.98
N GLU A 740 13.36 -20.91 -24.52
CA GLU A 740 12.44 -21.67 -25.37
C GLU A 740 10.99 -21.48 -24.87
N LEU A 741 10.16 -20.88 -25.72
CA LEU A 741 8.71 -20.82 -25.58
C LEU A 741 8.10 -21.96 -26.41
N SER A 742 7.28 -22.82 -25.82
CA SER A 742 6.72 -23.99 -26.50
C SER A 742 5.25 -24.25 -26.16
N GLY A 743 4.58 -25.06 -26.99
CA GLY A 743 3.22 -25.54 -26.72
C GLY A 743 2.73 -26.55 -27.75
N GLU A 744 1.42 -26.78 -27.79
CA GLU A 744 0.75 -27.75 -28.68
C GLU A 744 -0.34 -27.06 -29.52
N LEU A 745 -0.34 -27.27 -30.84
CA LEU A 745 -1.37 -26.76 -31.75
C LEU A 745 -2.44 -27.81 -32.06
N SER A 746 -3.70 -27.37 -32.10
CA SER A 746 -4.84 -28.13 -32.60
C SER A 746 -5.65 -27.28 -33.61
N VAL A 747 -6.00 -27.86 -34.76
CA VAL A 747 -6.69 -27.17 -35.85
C VAL A 747 -7.78 -28.05 -36.48
N SER A 748 -9.03 -27.57 -36.39
CA SER A 748 -10.20 -28.17 -37.05
C SER A 748 -10.83 -27.19 -38.05
N ARG A 749 -11.08 -27.67 -39.27
CA ARG A 749 -11.86 -26.97 -40.30
C ARG A 749 -13.34 -27.33 -40.17
N GLN A 750 -14.25 -26.39 -40.43
CA GLN A 750 -15.71 -26.65 -40.41
C GLN A 750 -16.14 -27.59 -41.55
N GLY A 751 -15.54 -27.45 -42.74
CA GLY A 751 -15.60 -28.44 -43.83
C GLY A 751 -16.92 -28.48 -44.63
N ASP A 752 -17.72 -27.43 -44.53
CA ASP A 752 -18.97 -27.21 -45.26
C ASP A 752 -18.78 -26.42 -46.57
N PHE A 753 -17.82 -25.49 -46.64
CA PHE A 753 -17.58 -24.70 -47.85
C PHE A 753 -16.71 -25.41 -48.91
N PRO A 754 -17.19 -25.59 -50.16
CA PRO A 754 -16.48 -26.36 -51.18
C PRO A 754 -15.50 -25.52 -52.01
N GLY A 755 -14.59 -24.78 -51.35
CA GLY A 755 -13.29 -24.45 -51.96
C GLY A 755 -12.64 -23.12 -51.59
N GLY A 756 -11.46 -23.21 -51.01
CA GLY A 756 -10.40 -22.19 -51.10
C GLY A 756 -10.23 -21.31 -49.87
N ASP A 757 -11.33 -20.97 -49.22
CA ASP A 757 -11.37 -19.82 -48.32
C ASP A 757 -11.14 -20.19 -46.83
N GLU A 758 -11.32 -21.46 -46.42
CA GLU A 758 -10.83 -22.05 -45.15
C GLU A 758 -9.36 -21.67 -44.81
N GLY A 759 -9.19 -20.61 -44.03
CA GLY A 759 -7.93 -19.95 -43.75
C GLY A 759 -7.60 -19.98 -42.26
N TRP A 760 -6.33 -20.20 -41.92
CA TRP A 760 -5.89 -20.08 -40.54
C TRP A 760 -4.38 -19.84 -40.47
N ALA A 761 -3.95 -19.27 -39.35
CA ALA A 761 -2.54 -19.13 -38.99
C ALA A 761 -2.34 -19.19 -37.46
N VAL A 762 -1.13 -19.53 -37.05
CA VAL A 762 -0.58 -19.21 -35.73
C VAL A 762 0.69 -18.41 -35.97
N ASP A 763 0.76 -17.23 -35.35
CA ASP A 763 1.95 -16.39 -35.31
C ASP A 763 2.50 -16.42 -33.89
N VAL A 764 3.83 -16.49 -33.76
CA VAL A 764 4.55 -16.46 -32.48
C VAL A 764 5.66 -15.43 -32.61
N SER A 765 5.66 -14.43 -31.73
CA SER A 765 6.63 -13.34 -31.79
C SER A 765 7.34 -13.13 -30.45
N ALA A 766 8.52 -12.55 -30.52
CA ALA A 766 9.28 -12.04 -29.39
C ALA A 766 9.74 -10.62 -29.74
N GLU A 767 9.62 -9.70 -28.78
CA GLU A 767 10.02 -8.29 -28.89
C GLU A 767 10.86 -7.82 -27.73
#